data_AF-A0A817FSJ0-F1
#
_entry.id   AF-A0A817FSJ0-F1
#
_cell.length_a   1.000
_cell.length_b   1.000
_cell.length_c   1.000
_cell.angle_alpha   90.00
_cell.angle_beta   90.00
_cell.angle_gamma   90.00
#
_symmetry.space_group_name_H-M   'P 1'
#
loop_
_entity.id
_entity.type
_entity.pdbx_description
1 polymer ?
#
loop_
_entity_poly.entity_id
_entity_poly.type
_entity_poly.pdbx_seq_one_letter_code
_entity_poly.pdbx_strand_id
1 'polypeptide(L)'
;MFKADGSNQHQISYQTIATRLYLLVLLITLIIISLYLLLNEDLQQKTIHQPSEFQYKELEKIYSLSLYCPCSTVSMNYSTFITIEPYFHQVCSSDLISDAWINYVKGDNVMNDYAPIYDYLNSGVFYFQLLSLLCQHAQQTVNISIKAFVQTQFLSSQVIPQNRFETKVNSSINDWKSQTIDQFLETIKIFQAVSHVNRLMSEQFHYYIPYIGSNDTKTNLEVVEYFNCSCTLSSLCFIPLGIYSSEIDYLELPEMAVRVPNLFLGCSSIEGLMKSTLECFYNMSCMIELDGSLLVPPGAVFYFSNLNENLSPPNETIESIINKLMIDSWTLNISFSSYYKTCSPASCTYEFLSRNDLFVVITTILSIFGGLSLGLKLLTLIILRFIEKIVNNNSFNEFTTMIKNLFVCNTEQRLVNRLHLVFLLLTLFFIFTFSAFKPKSITVQILKPSLSKYKDLLQDHSDSLQCSCSQISILYETFLSIEPHFHDLCLSQFISDEWIHYIYGEGNLSRRFSFDDYRYSAPGQFLSLSSLCKLSQEKVNHTLSLFLTSYFINSQLLSENLLIEQIEIILNRLQSTASKSFLNIFNLIREVIGSNMIMSAWITNWEYVPETTFSPGLPVRTAPIGYGECNCGLSFKCTQPSGGMMSGCYPLESILQTKLHCFYDQNCIDSNGNFKRLNMSTLEKSQFNLNSTIKSILNNLMVEDYKSDLSYEDYFNQCKPLSCSYFYIKTHDIIQTILSLISLYGGLVLITRCLAIILVKIYQYKRNRINPEVLQQNI
;
A
#
# COMPACT_ATOMS: atom_id res chain seq x y z
N MET A 1 -20.26 26.33 -71.33
CA MET A 1 -21.34 25.89 -70.40
C MET A 1 -22.56 26.81 -70.43
N PHE A 2 -22.54 27.91 -71.20
CA PHE A 2 -23.73 28.66 -71.59
C PHE A 2 -23.66 28.85 -73.10
N LYS A 3 -24.61 28.29 -73.85
CA LYS A 3 -24.79 28.58 -75.28
C LYS A 3 -26.29 28.60 -75.50
N ALA A 4 -26.82 29.76 -75.83
CA ALA A 4 -28.19 29.91 -76.32
C ALA A 4 -28.08 30.39 -77.76
N ASP A 5 -28.71 29.66 -78.68
CA ASP A 5 -28.87 30.08 -80.07
C ASP A 5 -29.93 31.18 -80.12
N GLY A 6 -29.52 32.39 -80.50
CA GLY A 6 -30.38 33.57 -80.62
C GLY A 6 -29.63 34.85 -80.27
N SER A 7 -29.48 35.74 -81.25
CA SER A 7 -28.51 36.84 -81.31
C SER A 7 -28.71 37.99 -80.30
N ASN A 8 -27.67 38.28 -79.51
CA ASN A 8 -27.25 39.64 -79.14
C ASN A 8 -25.74 39.65 -78.81
N GLN A 9 -24.92 40.45 -79.52
CA GLN A 9 -23.44 40.39 -79.45
C GLN A 9 -22.87 40.76 -78.06
N HIS A 10 -23.64 41.54 -77.28
CA HIS A 10 -23.36 41.87 -75.89
C HIS A 10 -23.49 40.66 -74.94
N GLN A 11 -24.44 39.75 -75.22
CA GLN A 11 -24.73 38.58 -74.39
C GLN A 11 -23.65 37.50 -74.50
N ILE A 12 -23.04 37.35 -75.68
CA ILE A 12 -21.94 36.40 -75.93
C ILE A 12 -20.66 36.86 -75.23
N SER A 13 -20.37 38.17 -75.27
CA SER A 13 -19.23 38.77 -74.56
C SER A 13 -19.37 38.59 -73.04
N TYR A 14 -20.56 38.87 -72.50
CA TYR A 14 -20.87 38.71 -71.08
C TYR A 14 -20.72 37.27 -70.60
N GLN A 15 -21.21 36.29 -71.36
CA GLN A 15 -21.07 34.86 -71.05
C GLN A 15 -19.61 34.39 -71.07
N THR A 16 -18.79 34.96 -71.95
CA THR A 16 -17.37 34.62 -72.06
C THR A 16 -16.58 35.18 -70.87
N ILE A 17 -16.86 36.42 -70.46
CA ILE A 17 -16.27 37.07 -69.29
C ILE A 17 -16.68 36.35 -68.01
N ALA A 18 -17.97 36.01 -67.86
CA ALA A 18 -18.50 35.26 -66.72
C ALA A 18 -17.82 33.89 -66.54
N THR A 19 -17.61 33.18 -67.65
CA THR A 19 -16.97 31.86 -67.61
C THR A 19 -15.49 31.95 -67.25
N ARG A 20 -14.76 32.96 -67.77
CA ARG A 20 -13.35 33.20 -67.43
C ARG A 20 -13.17 33.62 -65.97
N LEU A 21 -14.04 34.50 -65.46
CA LEU A 21 -14.05 34.92 -64.06
C LEU A 21 -14.33 33.72 -63.13
N TYR A 22 -15.31 32.88 -63.46
CA TYR A 22 -15.61 31.67 -62.71
C TYR A 22 -14.41 30.71 -62.64
N LEU A 23 -13.75 30.45 -63.77
CA LEU A 23 -12.58 29.57 -63.81
C LEU A 23 -11.41 30.14 -63.00
N LEU A 24 -11.19 31.44 -63.06
CA LEU A 24 -10.13 32.12 -62.31
C LEU A 24 -10.38 32.05 -60.79
N VAL A 25 -11.60 32.36 -60.33
CA VAL A 25 -11.95 32.29 -58.92
C VAL A 25 -11.93 30.84 -58.42
N LEU A 26 -12.38 29.87 -59.22
CA LEU A 26 -12.28 28.46 -58.90
C LEU A 26 -10.83 28.01 -58.73
N LEU A 27 -9.93 28.42 -59.64
CA LEU A 27 -8.52 28.05 -59.57
C LEU A 27 -7.84 28.64 -58.33
N ILE A 28 -8.10 29.92 -58.02
CA ILE A 28 -7.55 30.59 -56.83
C ILE A 28 -8.04 29.92 -55.53
N THR A 29 -9.34 29.64 -55.43
CA THR A 29 -9.91 28.99 -54.23
C THR A 29 -9.35 27.58 -54.03
N LEU A 30 -9.19 26.80 -55.10
CA LEU A 30 -8.57 25.48 -55.03
C LEU A 30 -7.10 25.54 -54.61
N ILE A 31 -6.33 26.54 -55.07
CA ILE A 31 -4.93 26.74 -54.68
C ILE A 31 -4.84 27.09 -53.18
N ILE A 32 -5.67 28.01 -52.69
CA ILE A 32 -5.69 28.42 -51.28
C ILE A 32 -6.02 27.23 -50.37
N ILE A 33 -7.06 26.46 -50.71
CA ILE A 33 -7.46 25.27 -49.94
C ILE A 33 -6.33 24.22 -49.96
N SER A 34 -5.68 24.01 -51.10
CA SER A 34 -4.58 23.05 -51.22
C SER A 34 -3.37 23.45 -50.37
N LEU A 35 -2.99 24.73 -50.41
CA LEU A 35 -1.89 25.27 -49.59
C LEU A 35 -2.20 25.17 -48.10
N TYR A 36 -3.42 25.51 -47.69
CA TYR A 36 -3.85 25.39 -46.30
C TYR A 36 -3.77 23.95 -45.79
N LEU A 37 -4.28 22.99 -46.56
CA LEU A 37 -4.26 21.57 -46.18
C LEU A 37 -2.85 20.97 -46.16
N LEU A 38 -1.92 21.45 -46.98
CA LEU A 38 -0.53 20.99 -47.02
C LEU A 38 0.36 21.55 -45.90
N LEU A 39 0.05 22.76 -45.42
CA LEU A 39 0.86 23.47 -44.43
C LEU A 39 0.46 23.17 -42.98
N ASN A 40 -0.78 22.74 -42.74
CA ASN A 40 -1.20 22.35 -41.40
C ASN A 40 -0.59 20.99 -41.00
N GLU A 41 -0.02 20.95 -39.80
CA GLU A 41 0.43 19.73 -39.15
C GLU A 41 -0.68 19.22 -38.24
N ASP A 42 -0.99 17.94 -38.40
CA ASP A 42 -2.02 17.26 -37.62
C ASP A 42 -1.35 16.24 -36.69
N LEU A 43 -1.96 16.06 -35.52
CA LEU A 43 -1.51 15.13 -34.52
C LEU A 43 -1.95 13.72 -34.95
N GLN A 44 -0.98 12.89 -35.31
CA GLN A 44 -1.22 11.54 -35.80
C GLN A 44 -0.81 10.52 -34.74
N GLN A 45 -1.56 9.42 -34.67
CA GLN A 45 -1.26 8.30 -33.79
C GLN A 45 -0.65 7.17 -34.62
N LYS A 46 0.50 6.64 -34.17
CA LYS A 46 1.12 5.46 -34.79
C LYS A 46 1.09 4.29 -33.82
N THR A 47 0.68 3.13 -34.33
CA THR A 47 0.62 1.87 -33.59
C THR A 47 1.69 0.91 -34.10
N ILE A 48 2.46 0.33 -33.17
CA ILE A 48 3.40 -0.75 -33.46
C ILE A 48 2.88 -1.99 -32.73
N HIS A 49 2.83 -3.12 -33.45
CA HIS A 49 2.37 -4.39 -32.88
C HIS A 49 3.55 -5.19 -32.34
N GLN A 50 3.37 -5.82 -31.19
CA GLN A 50 4.35 -6.69 -30.50
C GLN A 50 5.78 -6.11 -30.46
N PRO A 51 5.98 -4.91 -29.87
CA PRO A 51 7.29 -4.29 -29.83
C PRO A 51 8.26 -5.07 -28.96
N SER A 52 9.50 -5.23 -29.44
CA SER A 52 10.61 -5.72 -28.62
C SER A 52 10.96 -4.73 -27.51
N GLU A 53 11.60 -5.22 -26.43
CA GLU A 53 12.06 -4.37 -25.32
C GLU A 53 12.95 -3.21 -25.81
N PHE A 54 13.82 -3.49 -26.79
CA PHE A 54 14.68 -2.47 -27.39
C PHE A 54 13.88 -1.40 -28.11
N GLN A 55 12.88 -1.78 -28.91
CA GLN A 55 12.02 -0.82 -29.61
C GLN A 55 11.21 0.04 -28.62
N TYR A 56 10.69 -0.57 -27.55
CA TYR A 56 10.01 0.16 -26.49
C TYR A 56 10.95 1.20 -25.85
N LYS A 57 12.17 0.79 -25.46
CA LYS A 57 13.15 1.70 -24.83
C LYS A 57 13.52 2.88 -25.73
N GLU A 58 13.65 2.67 -27.03
CA GLU A 58 13.91 3.76 -27.98
C GLU A 58 12.70 4.71 -28.11
N LEU A 59 11.48 4.16 -28.19
CA LEU A 59 10.25 4.97 -28.24
C LEU A 59 10.02 5.75 -26.94
N GLU A 60 10.31 5.15 -25.79
CA GLU A 60 10.14 5.77 -24.48
C GLU A 60 11.06 6.98 -24.31
N LYS A 61 12.30 6.92 -24.82
CA LYS A 61 13.20 8.09 -24.82
C LYS A 61 12.66 9.28 -25.61
N ILE A 62 11.97 9.03 -26.73
CA ILE A 62 11.55 10.08 -27.68
C ILE A 62 10.11 10.56 -27.39
N TYR A 63 9.22 9.65 -27.02
CA TYR A 63 7.78 9.87 -26.90
C TYR A 63 7.22 9.55 -25.51
N SER A 64 8.03 9.69 -24.44
CA SER A 64 7.67 9.34 -23.05
C SER A 64 6.31 9.86 -22.57
N LEU A 65 5.87 11.02 -23.06
CA LEU A 65 4.60 11.66 -22.66
C LEU A 65 3.35 11.07 -23.33
N SER A 66 3.48 10.50 -24.53
CA SER A 66 2.35 10.00 -25.34
C SER A 66 2.41 8.50 -25.62
N LEU A 67 3.51 7.82 -25.25
CA LEU A 67 3.68 6.39 -25.43
C LEU A 67 2.78 5.60 -24.49
N TYR A 68 1.90 4.80 -25.07
CA TYR A 68 0.96 3.93 -24.37
C TYR A 68 1.10 2.49 -24.87
N CYS A 69 1.44 1.58 -23.97
CA CYS A 69 1.75 0.18 -24.29
C CYS A 69 0.97 -0.76 -23.35
N PRO A 70 -0.27 -1.16 -23.67
CA PRO A 70 -1.07 -2.04 -22.82
C PRO A 70 -0.39 -3.40 -22.63
N CYS A 71 -0.29 -3.86 -21.37
CA CYS A 71 0.18 -5.21 -21.05
C CYS A 71 -0.92 -6.22 -21.41
N SER A 72 -0.52 -7.38 -21.95
CA SER A 72 -1.43 -8.52 -22.09
C SER A 72 -1.65 -9.22 -20.74
N THR A 73 -0.62 -9.23 -19.88
CA THR A 73 -0.70 -9.75 -18.51
C THR A 73 -0.71 -8.59 -17.52
N VAL A 74 -1.87 -8.32 -16.90
CA VAL A 74 -2.02 -7.19 -15.98
C VAL A 74 -1.56 -7.51 -14.55
N SER A 75 -1.57 -8.78 -14.17
CA SER A 75 -1.23 -9.28 -12.83
C SER A 75 -0.09 -10.27 -12.94
N MET A 76 1.06 -9.97 -12.34
CA MET A 76 2.29 -10.77 -12.46
C MET A 76 2.84 -11.09 -11.07
N ASN A 77 3.22 -12.35 -10.82
CA ASN A 77 3.89 -12.68 -9.57
C ASN A 77 5.27 -12.00 -9.51
N TYR A 78 5.64 -11.46 -8.35
CA TYR A 78 6.99 -10.92 -8.14
C TYR A 78 8.09 -11.96 -8.40
N SER A 79 7.81 -13.25 -8.18
CA SER A 79 8.72 -14.36 -8.48
C SER A 79 9.17 -14.45 -9.94
N THR A 80 8.48 -13.78 -10.87
CA THR A 80 8.82 -13.80 -12.30
C THR A 80 9.98 -12.86 -12.66
N PHE A 81 10.25 -11.86 -11.84
CA PHE A 81 11.27 -10.84 -12.11
C PHE A 81 12.11 -10.43 -10.90
N ILE A 82 11.93 -11.09 -9.74
CA ILE A 82 12.71 -10.83 -8.52
C ILE A 82 13.28 -12.14 -7.96
N THR A 83 14.53 -12.06 -7.47
CA THR A 83 15.12 -13.04 -6.56
C THR A 83 15.67 -12.31 -5.33
N ILE A 84 15.41 -12.84 -4.14
CA ILE A 84 15.81 -12.27 -2.84
C ILE A 84 16.59 -13.34 -2.09
N GLU A 85 17.83 -13.04 -1.70
CA GLU A 85 18.69 -13.94 -0.92
C GLU A 85 19.19 -13.23 0.34
N PRO A 86 18.80 -13.70 1.55
CA PRO A 86 19.31 -13.16 2.81
C PRO A 86 20.66 -13.77 3.18
N TYR A 87 21.58 -12.94 3.68
CA TYR A 87 22.81 -13.39 4.32
C TYR A 87 22.70 -13.16 5.82
N PHE A 88 22.53 -14.25 6.56
CA PHE A 88 22.42 -14.21 8.01
C PHE A 88 23.75 -13.88 8.67
N HIS A 89 23.68 -13.27 9.85
CA HIS A 89 24.83 -12.99 10.70
C HIS A 89 25.64 -14.26 10.94
N GLN A 90 26.97 -14.18 10.85
CA GLN A 90 27.86 -15.34 10.89
C GLN A 90 27.68 -16.24 12.12
N VAL A 91 27.20 -15.69 13.25
CA VAL A 91 26.86 -16.46 14.46
C VAL A 91 25.86 -17.59 14.15
N CYS A 92 24.92 -17.35 13.23
CA CYS A 92 23.88 -18.31 12.85
C CYS A 92 24.37 -19.48 11.98
N SER A 93 25.66 -19.48 11.63
CA SER A 93 26.35 -20.58 10.96
C SER A 93 27.63 -21.01 11.69
N SER A 94 27.86 -20.48 12.90
CA SER A 94 29.07 -20.72 13.69
C SER A 94 28.90 -21.92 14.64
N ASP A 95 30.03 -22.39 15.18
CA ASP A 95 30.05 -23.46 16.18
C ASP A 95 29.32 -23.05 17.48
N LEU A 96 29.18 -21.75 17.76
CA LEU A 96 28.60 -21.19 19.00
C LEU A 96 27.11 -21.52 19.20
N ILE A 97 26.41 -21.92 18.14
CA ILE A 97 25.00 -22.32 18.22
C ILE A 97 24.81 -23.84 18.10
N SER A 98 25.92 -24.60 18.05
CA SER A 98 25.90 -26.04 17.92
C SER A 98 25.66 -26.73 19.27
N ASP A 99 25.00 -27.89 19.23
CA ASP A 99 24.83 -28.73 20.42
C ASP A 99 26.18 -29.15 21.03
N ALA A 100 27.21 -29.32 20.20
CA ALA A 100 28.54 -29.68 20.66
C ALA A 100 29.16 -28.58 21.54
N TRP A 101 29.08 -27.32 21.12
CA TRP A 101 29.54 -26.18 21.91
C TRP A 101 28.71 -26.01 23.19
N ILE A 102 27.38 -26.07 23.07
CA ILE A 102 26.47 -25.89 24.22
C ILE A 102 26.74 -26.96 25.30
N ASN A 103 26.93 -28.21 24.90
CA ASN A 103 27.29 -29.29 25.83
C ASN A 103 28.70 -29.14 26.39
N TYR A 104 29.64 -28.59 25.61
CA TYR A 104 30.99 -28.32 26.07
C TYR A 104 31.03 -27.23 27.14
N VAL A 105 30.34 -26.09 26.92
CA VAL A 105 30.22 -25.01 27.91
C VAL A 105 29.52 -25.48 29.19
N LYS A 106 28.55 -26.40 29.07
CA LYS A 106 27.89 -27.01 30.22
C LYS A 106 28.87 -27.80 31.10
N GLY A 107 29.84 -28.48 30.48
CA GLY A 107 30.86 -29.27 31.18
C GLY A 107 30.31 -30.42 32.03
N ASP A 108 31.10 -30.89 32.99
CA ASP A 108 30.73 -31.91 33.99
C ASP A 108 30.00 -31.31 35.20
N ASN A 109 29.53 -30.06 35.09
CA ASN A 109 28.75 -29.39 36.12
C ASN A 109 27.39 -30.08 36.30
N VAL A 110 27.39 -31.20 37.01
CA VAL A 110 26.37 -31.45 38.03
C VAL A 110 26.54 -30.29 38.99
N MET A 111 25.69 -29.26 38.83
CA MET A 111 25.59 -28.05 39.68
C MET A 111 26.62 -28.07 40.80
N ASN A 112 27.76 -27.41 40.61
CA ASN A 112 28.63 -27.18 41.73
C ASN A 112 27.77 -26.35 42.68
N ASP A 113 27.22 -26.96 43.74
CA ASP A 113 26.16 -26.41 44.62
C ASP A 113 26.54 -25.05 45.25
N TYR A 114 27.75 -24.58 44.98
CA TYR A 114 28.37 -23.38 45.50
C TYR A 114 28.76 -22.33 44.43
N ALA A 115 28.60 -22.59 43.13
CA ALA A 115 28.86 -21.58 42.11
C ALA A 115 27.75 -20.50 42.13
N PRO A 116 28.09 -19.21 42.21
CA PRO A 116 27.08 -18.16 42.28
C PRO A 116 26.16 -18.16 41.05
N ILE A 117 24.90 -17.75 41.23
CA ILE A 117 23.90 -17.66 40.15
C ILE A 117 24.38 -16.77 38.99
N TYR A 118 25.26 -15.81 39.28
CA TYR A 118 25.83 -14.89 38.30
C TYR A 118 27.12 -15.40 37.62
N ASP A 119 27.49 -16.65 37.82
CA ASP A 119 28.63 -17.26 37.14
C ASP A 119 28.31 -17.59 35.67
N TYR A 120 29.27 -17.33 34.77
CA TYR A 120 29.19 -17.67 33.36
C TYR A 120 28.88 -19.15 33.13
N LEU A 121 29.38 -20.06 33.97
CA LEU A 121 29.10 -21.50 33.86
C LEU A 121 27.61 -21.82 33.99
N ASN A 122 26.86 -21.01 34.76
CA ASN A 122 25.41 -21.15 34.95
C ASN A 122 24.61 -20.43 33.86
N SER A 123 25.17 -19.37 33.24
CA SER A 123 24.42 -18.50 32.32
C SER A 123 24.76 -18.65 30.85
N GLY A 124 26.01 -19.00 30.52
CA GLY A 124 26.52 -19.11 29.15
C GLY A 124 25.76 -20.16 28.32
N VAL A 125 25.45 -21.32 28.90
CA VAL A 125 24.70 -22.40 28.22
C VAL A 125 23.37 -21.88 27.66
N PHE A 126 22.60 -21.16 28.48
CA PHE A 126 21.30 -20.62 28.09
C PHE A 126 21.42 -19.51 27.04
N TYR A 127 22.52 -18.76 27.02
CA TYR A 127 22.75 -17.70 26.04
C TYR A 127 22.97 -18.28 24.64
N PHE A 128 23.78 -19.33 24.52
CA PHE A 128 24.01 -20.00 23.24
C PHE A 128 22.78 -20.78 22.76
N GLN A 129 22.04 -21.40 23.69
CA GLN A 129 20.73 -22.01 23.36
C GLN A 129 19.75 -20.95 22.83
N LEU A 130 19.67 -19.79 23.48
CA LEU A 130 18.81 -18.70 23.02
C LEU A 130 19.27 -18.13 21.68
N LEU A 131 20.57 -17.93 21.46
CA LEU A 131 21.13 -17.52 20.16
C LEU A 131 20.78 -18.52 19.05
N SER A 132 20.90 -19.82 19.33
CA SER A 132 20.54 -20.89 18.39
C SER A 132 19.06 -20.82 18.01
N LEU A 133 18.18 -20.66 19.00
CA LEU A 133 16.73 -20.52 18.79
C LEU A 133 16.38 -19.24 18.01
N LEU A 134 17.03 -18.11 18.30
CA LEU A 134 16.83 -16.85 17.59
C LEU A 134 17.27 -16.97 16.12
N CYS A 135 18.42 -17.57 15.86
CA CYS A 135 18.91 -17.84 14.51
C CYS A 135 17.94 -18.74 13.73
N GLN A 136 17.50 -19.85 14.33
CA GLN A 136 16.55 -20.76 13.70
C GLN A 136 15.22 -20.06 13.40
N HIS A 137 14.69 -19.30 14.36
CA HIS A 137 13.42 -18.61 14.21
C HIS A 137 13.50 -17.48 13.17
N ALA A 138 14.59 -16.71 13.15
CA ALA A 138 14.83 -15.70 12.13
C ALA A 138 14.89 -16.32 10.72
N GLN A 139 15.65 -17.40 10.55
CA GLN A 139 15.73 -18.12 9.26
C GLN A 139 14.37 -18.62 8.80
N GLN A 140 13.58 -19.23 9.68
CA GLN A 140 12.23 -19.70 9.36
C GLN A 140 11.31 -18.53 8.98
N THR A 141 11.32 -17.46 9.75
CA THR A 141 10.51 -16.25 9.51
C THR A 141 10.80 -15.65 8.14
N VAL A 142 12.09 -15.46 7.81
CA VAL A 142 12.52 -14.94 6.51
C VAL A 142 12.14 -15.87 5.37
N ASN A 143 12.36 -17.18 5.53
CA ASN A 143 12.04 -18.15 4.48
C ASN A 143 10.53 -18.21 4.17
N ILE A 144 9.68 -18.11 5.19
CA ILE A 144 8.23 -18.06 5.03
C ILE A 144 7.81 -16.73 4.41
N SER A 145 8.36 -15.60 4.88
CA SER A 145 7.97 -14.27 4.40
C SER A 145 8.41 -14.01 2.96
N ILE A 146 9.60 -14.48 2.54
CA ILE A 146 10.04 -14.42 1.14
C ILE A 146 9.08 -15.21 0.26
N LYS A 147 8.76 -16.46 0.63
CA LYS A 147 7.84 -17.31 -0.13
C LYS A 147 6.47 -16.66 -0.31
N ALA A 148 5.95 -16.03 0.73
CA ALA A 148 4.69 -15.30 0.66
C ALA A 148 4.80 -14.05 -0.24
N PHE A 149 5.85 -13.25 -0.07
CA PHE A 149 6.04 -12.00 -0.82
C PHE A 149 6.18 -12.23 -2.33
N VAL A 150 7.02 -13.18 -2.76
CA VAL A 150 7.24 -13.42 -4.20
C VAL A 150 6.01 -13.99 -4.91
N GLN A 151 5.06 -14.54 -4.16
CA GLN A 151 3.75 -15.00 -4.66
C GLN A 151 2.73 -13.86 -4.78
N THR A 152 2.99 -12.69 -4.19
CA THR A 152 2.10 -11.52 -4.35
C THR A 152 2.13 -10.99 -5.78
N GLN A 153 1.06 -10.26 -6.15
CA GLN A 153 0.85 -9.78 -7.51
C GLN A 153 1.34 -8.35 -7.68
N PHE A 154 2.24 -8.13 -8.64
CA PHE A 154 2.54 -6.83 -9.19
C PHE A 154 1.53 -6.49 -10.29
N LEU A 155 0.80 -5.38 -10.09
CA LEU A 155 -0.24 -4.93 -11.02
C LEU A 155 0.31 -3.85 -11.97
N SER A 156 0.12 -4.09 -13.26
CA SER A 156 0.43 -3.14 -14.32
C SER A 156 -0.44 -3.33 -15.55
N SER A 157 -1.29 -2.35 -15.86
CA SER A 157 -2.13 -2.36 -17.06
C SER A 157 -1.39 -1.96 -18.34
N GLN A 158 -0.20 -1.36 -18.20
CA GLN A 158 0.67 -0.95 -19.30
C GLN A 158 2.14 -1.14 -18.94
N VAL A 159 3.03 -1.16 -19.93
CA VAL A 159 4.48 -1.17 -19.66
C VAL A 159 4.83 0.09 -18.88
N ILE A 160 5.57 -0.06 -17.78
CA ILE A 160 6.04 1.02 -16.93
C ILE A 160 7.51 1.28 -17.31
N PRO A 161 7.95 2.55 -17.42
CA PRO A 161 9.36 2.90 -17.58
C PRO A 161 10.27 2.21 -16.56
N GLN A 162 11.49 1.84 -16.99
CA GLN A 162 12.40 1.03 -16.16
C GLN A 162 12.70 1.67 -14.80
N ASN A 163 12.99 2.96 -14.77
CA ASN A 163 13.24 3.70 -13.52
C ASN A 163 12.05 3.66 -12.54
N ARG A 164 10.82 3.81 -13.04
CA ARG A 164 9.58 3.76 -12.25
C ARG A 164 9.27 2.35 -11.79
N PHE A 165 9.52 1.36 -12.65
CA PHE A 165 9.41 -0.04 -12.28
C PHE A 165 10.36 -0.39 -11.12
N GLU A 166 11.65 -0.06 -11.24
CA GLU A 166 12.65 -0.29 -10.20
C GLU A 166 12.28 0.42 -8.89
N THR A 167 11.84 1.68 -8.97
CA THR A 167 11.38 2.44 -7.80
C THR A 167 10.19 1.77 -7.11
N LYS A 168 9.16 1.39 -7.86
CA LYS A 168 7.95 0.74 -7.33
C LYS A 168 8.27 -0.62 -6.71
N VAL A 169 9.13 -1.40 -7.35
CA VAL A 169 9.58 -2.70 -6.86
C VAL A 169 10.41 -2.55 -5.58
N ASN A 170 11.40 -1.65 -5.57
CA ASN A 170 12.22 -1.40 -4.38
C ASN A 170 11.40 -0.92 -3.19
N SER A 171 10.42 -0.04 -3.42
CA SER A 171 9.47 0.37 -2.38
C SER A 171 8.73 -0.84 -1.82
N SER A 172 8.17 -1.69 -2.69
CA SER A 172 7.44 -2.90 -2.26
C SER A 172 8.32 -3.86 -1.45
N ILE A 173 9.61 -4.02 -1.83
CA ILE A 173 10.58 -4.85 -1.11
C ILE A 173 10.89 -4.24 0.26
N ASN A 174 11.11 -2.92 0.34
CA ASN A 174 11.43 -2.25 1.59
C ASN A 174 10.25 -2.33 2.57
N ASP A 175 9.03 -2.12 2.09
CA ASP A 175 7.81 -2.26 2.89
C ASP A 175 7.68 -3.68 3.43
N TRP A 176 7.93 -4.69 2.59
CA TRP A 176 7.93 -6.10 3.01
C TRP A 176 9.02 -6.43 4.04
N LYS A 177 10.25 -5.91 3.86
CA LYS A 177 11.35 -6.11 4.81
C LYS A 177 11.00 -5.53 6.17
N SER A 178 10.52 -4.28 6.20
CA SER A 178 10.09 -3.62 7.44
C SER A 178 9.04 -4.48 8.13
N GLN A 179 7.94 -4.78 7.45
CA GLN A 179 6.85 -5.57 8.02
C GLN A 179 7.30 -6.94 8.57
N THR A 180 8.24 -7.61 7.90
CA THR A 180 8.80 -8.89 8.37
C THR A 180 9.60 -8.71 9.67
N ILE A 181 10.47 -7.69 9.72
CA ILE A 181 11.26 -7.36 10.91
C ILE A 181 10.33 -6.98 12.07
N ASP A 182 9.34 -6.14 11.80
CA ASP A 182 8.42 -5.63 12.82
C ASP A 182 7.59 -6.76 13.45
N GLN A 183 7.11 -7.72 12.66
CA GLN A 183 6.39 -8.89 13.17
C GLN A 183 7.26 -9.77 14.08
N PHE A 184 8.54 -9.96 13.72
CA PHE A 184 9.48 -10.72 14.52
C PHE A 184 9.78 -10.01 15.85
N LEU A 185 10.06 -8.71 15.81
CA LEU A 185 10.36 -7.92 17.00
C LEU A 185 9.15 -7.73 17.92
N GLU A 186 7.94 -7.59 17.36
CA GLU A 186 6.69 -7.51 18.13
C GLU A 186 6.52 -8.75 19.01
N THR A 187 6.79 -9.94 18.47
CA THR A 187 6.71 -11.21 19.22
C THR A 187 7.66 -11.22 20.40
N ILE A 188 8.91 -10.81 20.18
CA ILE A 188 9.94 -10.76 21.22
C ILE A 188 9.58 -9.74 22.31
N LYS A 189 9.18 -8.53 21.93
CA LYS A 189 8.79 -7.46 22.85
C LYS A 189 7.60 -7.85 23.73
N ILE A 190 6.57 -8.47 23.15
CA ILE A 190 5.40 -8.94 23.90
C ILE A 190 5.83 -10.06 24.85
N PHE A 191 6.68 -11.00 24.41
CA PHE A 191 7.17 -12.07 25.27
C PHE A 191 7.98 -11.53 26.45
N GLN A 192 8.89 -10.59 26.23
CA GLN A 192 9.67 -9.93 27.28
C GLN A 192 8.75 -9.25 28.29
N ALA A 193 7.79 -8.44 27.81
CA ALA A 193 6.84 -7.75 28.67
C ALA A 193 6.00 -8.73 29.51
N VAL A 194 5.40 -9.75 28.89
CA VAL A 194 4.58 -10.75 29.60
C VAL A 194 5.41 -11.56 30.60
N SER A 195 6.64 -11.93 30.24
CA SER A 195 7.55 -12.69 31.10
C SER A 195 8.00 -11.88 32.31
N HIS A 196 8.32 -10.59 32.08
CA HIS A 196 8.74 -9.66 33.12
C HIS A 196 7.61 -9.37 34.11
N VAL A 197 6.43 -8.98 33.63
CA VAL A 197 5.34 -8.55 34.53
C VAL A 197 4.79 -9.70 35.36
N ASN A 198 4.79 -10.93 34.80
CA ASN A 198 4.43 -12.14 35.52
C ASN A 198 5.59 -12.74 36.32
N ARG A 199 6.81 -12.22 36.15
CA ARG A 199 8.05 -12.72 36.77
C ARG A 199 8.16 -14.23 36.72
N LEU A 200 8.15 -14.77 35.51
CA LEU A 200 8.22 -16.22 35.32
C LEU A 200 9.52 -16.78 35.91
N MET A 201 9.41 -17.80 36.76
CA MET A 201 10.56 -18.46 37.36
C MET A 201 11.29 -19.32 36.32
N SER A 202 12.61 -19.25 36.33
CA SER A 202 13.51 -20.14 35.61
C SER A 202 14.51 -20.77 36.58
N GLU A 203 15.19 -21.83 36.14
CA GLU A 203 16.28 -22.49 36.89
C GLU A 203 17.42 -21.52 37.27
N GLN A 204 17.58 -20.43 36.53
CA GLN A 204 18.61 -19.43 36.76
C GLN A 204 18.23 -18.39 37.83
N PHE A 205 17.01 -18.46 38.40
CA PHE A 205 16.61 -17.61 39.53
C PHE A 205 16.81 -16.09 39.31
N HIS A 206 16.77 -15.62 38.06
CA HIS A 206 17.14 -14.23 37.69
C HIS A 206 16.31 -13.13 38.37
N TYR A 207 15.06 -13.44 38.76
CA TYR A 207 14.19 -12.50 39.46
C TYR A 207 14.29 -12.63 40.98
N TYR A 208 14.50 -13.85 41.48
CA TYR A 208 14.47 -14.16 42.89
C TYR A 208 15.31 -15.38 43.25
N ILE A 209 15.95 -15.29 44.42
CA ILE A 209 16.68 -16.39 45.02
C ILE A 209 15.79 -17.01 46.11
N PRO A 210 15.49 -18.33 46.05
CA PRO A 210 14.79 -18.99 47.13
C PRO A 210 15.71 -19.09 48.36
N TYR A 211 15.21 -18.60 49.49
CA TYR A 211 15.87 -18.65 50.79
C TYR A 211 15.01 -19.41 51.80
N ILE A 212 15.63 -20.38 52.48
CA ILE A 212 15.01 -21.11 53.59
C ILE A 212 15.85 -20.84 54.82
N GLY A 213 15.30 -20.08 55.77
CA GLY A 213 15.94 -19.87 57.06
C GLY A 213 16.02 -21.20 57.84
N SER A 214 17.04 -21.36 58.67
CA SER A 214 17.26 -22.59 59.46
C SER A 214 16.12 -22.97 60.41
N ASN A 215 15.24 -22.00 60.74
CA ASN A 215 14.04 -22.19 61.57
C ASN A 215 12.73 -21.96 60.79
N ASP A 216 12.78 -21.68 59.48
CA ASP A 216 11.58 -21.38 58.69
C ASP A 216 10.94 -22.67 58.15
N THR A 217 9.63 -22.77 58.31
CA THR A 217 8.81 -23.80 57.67
C THR A 217 8.37 -23.37 56.26
N LYS A 218 8.72 -22.16 55.82
CA LYS A 218 8.30 -21.57 54.54
C LYS A 218 9.51 -21.14 53.72
N THR A 219 9.51 -21.44 52.43
CA THR A 219 10.46 -20.90 51.47
C THR A 219 10.12 -19.43 51.21
N ASN A 220 11.06 -18.54 51.50
CA ASN A 220 10.97 -17.12 51.16
C ASN A 220 11.66 -16.90 49.81
N LEU A 221 11.20 -15.91 49.03
CA LEU A 221 11.88 -15.48 47.81
C LEU A 221 12.50 -14.10 48.04
N GLU A 222 13.82 -14.00 47.91
CA GLU A 222 14.56 -12.74 47.98
C GLU A 222 14.72 -12.14 46.59
N VAL A 223 14.44 -10.84 46.45
CA VAL A 223 14.49 -10.15 45.16
C VAL A 223 15.94 -10.00 44.72
N VAL A 224 16.22 -10.30 43.45
CA VAL A 224 17.53 -10.02 42.85
C VAL A 224 17.66 -8.52 42.57
N GLU A 225 18.72 -7.92 43.12
CA GLU A 225 19.08 -6.52 42.89
C GLU A 225 20.53 -6.39 42.43
N TYR A 226 20.73 -5.65 41.34
CA TYR A 226 22.02 -5.38 40.72
C TYR A 226 22.38 -3.90 40.88
N PHE A 227 23.36 -3.57 41.73
CA PHE A 227 23.81 -2.17 41.97
C PHE A 227 22.66 -1.16 42.18
N ASN A 228 21.72 -1.45 43.08
CA ASN A 228 20.48 -0.68 43.34
C ASN A 228 19.44 -0.69 42.19
N CYS A 229 19.57 -1.59 41.22
CA CYS A 229 18.56 -1.86 40.20
C CYS A 229 17.84 -3.16 40.54
N SER A 230 16.55 -3.06 40.88
CA SER A 230 15.74 -4.22 41.25
C SER A 230 15.13 -4.87 40.01
N CYS A 231 15.40 -6.16 39.77
CA CYS A 231 14.81 -6.91 38.66
C CYS A 231 13.29 -7.04 38.75
N THR A 232 12.75 -6.78 39.94
CA THR A 232 11.33 -6.60 40.19
C THR A 232 10.76 -5.39 39.46
N LEU A 233 11.46 -4.27 39.46
CA LEU A 233 10.92 -2.98 39.00
C LEU A 233 11.33 -2.66 37.57
N SER A 234 12.50 -3.15 37.15
CA SER A 234 13.02 -2.92 35.80
C SER A 234 13.55 -4.23 35.22
N SER A 235 13.19 -4.53 33.98
CA SER A 235 13.78 -5.64 33.22
C SER A 235 15.20 -5.30 32.72
N LEU A 236 15.57 -4.02 32.76
CA LEU A 236 16.79 -3.49 32.17
C LEU A 236 18.00 -3.55 33.12
N CYS A 237 17.87 -4.16 34.29
CA CYS A 237 19.02 -4.33 35.19
C CYS A 237 19.97 -5.39 34.64
N PHE A 238 21.28 -5.09 34.63
CA PHE A 238 22.31 -6.02 34.20
C PHE A 238 23.64 -5.79 34.92
N ILE A 239 24.48 -6.83 34.95
CA ILE A 239 25.86 -6.80 35.47
C ILE A 239 26.81 -7.50 34.49
N PRO A 240 28.12 -7.18 34.49
CA PRO A 240 29.09 -7.92 33.70
C PRO A 240 29.10 -9.40 34.09
N LEU A 241 29.10 -10.29 33.08
CA LEU A 241 29.16 -11.73 33.27
C LEU A 241 30.63 -12.19 33.29
N GLY A 242 30.96 -13.09 34.21
CA GLY A 242 32.30 -13.63 34.37
C GLY A 242 32.29 -14.98 35.08
N ILE A 243 33.46 -15.63 35.09
CA ILE A 243 33.71 -16.85 35.87
C ILE A 243 34.30 -16.40 37.21
N TYR A 244 33.77 -16.94 38.30
CA TYR A 244 34.19 -16.61 39.65
C TYR A 244 35.07 -17.73 40.23
N SER A 245 36.06 -17.37 41.05
CA SER A 245 36.91 -18.37 41.67
C SER A 245 36.12 -19.21 42.70
N SER A 246 36.40 -20.51 42.74
CA SER A 246 35.74 -21.45 43.65
C SER A 246 36.34 -21.47 45.06
N GLU A 247 37.31 -20.60 45.37
CA GLU A 247 37.88 -20.49 46.71
C GLU A 247 36.91 -19.74 47.63
N ILE A 248 35.96 -20.49 48.19
CA ILE A 248 35.02 -20.01 49.20
C ILE A 248 35.78 -19.90 50.52
N ASP A 249 36.35 -18.74 50.81
CA ASP A 249 36.49 -18.34 52.20
C ASP A 249 35.12 -17.78 52.63
N TYR A 250 34.51 -18.33 53.67
CA TYR A 250 33.14 -18.01 54.11
C TYR A 250 32.94 -16.54 54.54
N LEU A 251 34.00 -15.72 54.46
CA LEU A 251 34.09 -14.34 54.89
C LEU A 251 34.29 -13.34 53.74
N GLU A 252 34.55 -13.77 52.50
CA GLU A 252 34.78 -12.86 51.35
C GLU A 252 33.87 -13.18 50.15
N LEU A 253 33.44 -12.13 49.44
CA LEU A 253 32.68 -12.27 48.19
C LEU A 253 33.60 -12.93 47.13
N PRO A 254 33.10 -13.90 46.34
CA PRO A 254 33.94 -14.58 45.36
C PRO A 254 34.52 -13.58 44.35
N GLU A 255 35.82 -13.64 44.12
CA GLU A 255 36.53 -12.78 43.17
C GLU A 255 36.24 -13.25 41.73
N MET A 256 36.02 -12.29 40.82
CA MET A 256 35.83 -12.59 39.40
C MET A 256 37.19 -13.00 38.79
N ALA A 257 37.37 -14.30 38.54
CA ALA A 257 38.58 -14.89 38.01
C ALA A 257 38.79 -14.55 36.52
N VAL A 258 37.72 -14.63 35.72
CA VAL A 258 37.74 -14.27 34.30
C VAL A 258 36.53 -13.41 33.99
N ARG A 259 36.77 -12.23 33.40
CA ARG A 259 35.70 -11.41 32.84
C ARG A 259 35.51 -11.81 31.38
N VAL A 260 34.28 -12.11 30.97
CA VAL A 260 33.97 -12.25 29.54
C VAL A 260 33.68 -10.85 28.97
N PRO A 261 34.53 -10.31 28.08
CA PRO A 261 34.37 -8.95 27.57
C PRO A 261 32.98 -8.75 26.96
N ASN A 262 32.30 -7.69 27.41
CA ASN A 262 31.00 -7.23 26.90
C ASN A 262 29.90 -8.31 26.85
N LEU A 263 29.99 -9.30 27.74
CA LEU A 263 28.89 -10.22 28.03
C LEU A 263 28.26 -9.83 29.38
N PHE A 264 26.94 -9.81 29.47
CA PHE A 264 26.20 -9.33 30.62
C PHE A 264 25.15 -10.33 31.09
N LEU A 265 24.96 -10.42 32.41
CA LEU A 265 23.81 -11.07 33.05
C LEU A 265 22.69 -10.05 33.21
N GLY A 266 21.45 -10.43 32.93
CA GLY A 266 20.28 -9.57 33.11
C GLY A 266 19.21 -10.18 34.01
N CYS A 267 18.08 -9.48 34.17
CA CYS A 267 16.89 -10.00 34.87
C CYS A 267 16.20 -11.18 34.16
N SER A 268 16.60 -11.45 32.91
CA SER A 268 16.32 -12.69 32.21
C SER A 268 17.45 -12.96 31.21
N SER A 269 17.53 -14.20 30.71
CA SER A 269 18.58 -14.58 29.76
C SER A 269 18.50 -13.75 28.47
N ILE A 270 17.29 -13.39 28.02
CA ILE A 270 17.10 -12.56 26.83
C ILE A 270 17.54 -11.10 27.06
N GLU A 271 17.25 -10.51 28.21
CA GLU A 271 17.67 -9.14 28.54
C GLU A 271 19.20 -9.03 28.64
N GLY A 272 19.83 -9.99 29.34
CA GLY A 272 21.29 -10.03 29.46
C GLY A 272 21.97 -10.26 28.11
N LEU A 273 21.47 -11.22 27.32
CA LEU A 273 21.97 -11.49 25.99
C LEU A 273 21.85 -10.26 25.06
N MET A 274 20.71 -9.57 25.04
CA MET A 274 20.50 -8.39 24.19
C MET A 274 21.51 -7.26 24.46
N LYS A 275 21.87 -7.04 25.74
CA LYS A 275 22.89 -6.04 26.11
C LYS A 275 24.32 -6.48 25.81
N SER A 276 24.53 -7.76 25.54
CA SER A 276 25.84 -8.32 25.28
C SER A 276 26.30 -8.14 23.82
N THR A 277 27.60 -8.28 23.60
CA THR A 277 28.23 -8.44 22.29
C THR A 277 28.88 -9.82 22.18
N LEU A 278 29.36 -10.17 20.99
CA LEU A 278 30.11 -11.41 20.75
C LEU A 278 31.64 -11.19 20.75
N GLU A 279 32.13 -10.07 21.28
CA GLU A 279 33.52 -9.61 21.14
C GLU A 279 34.55 -10.69 21.52
N CYS A 280 34.34 -11.40 22.63
CA CYS A 280 35.24 -12.48 23.06
C CYS A 280 35.41 -13.57 21.99
N PHE A 281 34.35 -13.87 21.23
CA PHE A 281 34.31 -14.95 20.24
C PHE A 281 34.99 -14.60 18.90
N TYR A 282 35.41 -13.35 18.72
CA TYR A 282 36.32 -12.94 17.65
C TYR A 282 37.78 -13.08 18.07
N ASN A 283 38.08 -12.99 19.36
CA ASN A 283 39.45 -12.93 19.89
C ASN A 283 39.95 -14.29 20.41
N MET A 284 40.97 -14.85 19.74
CA MET A 284 41.55 -16.16 20.11
C MET A 284 42.08 -16.18 21.54
N SER A 285 42.70 -15.10 22.02
CA SER A 285 43.22 -15.03 23.39
C SER A 285 42.10 -15.08 24.43
N CYS A 286 40.98 -14.38 24.16
CA CYS A 286 39.82 -14.43 25.03
C CYS A 286 39.21 -15.83 25.10
N MET A 287 39.09 -16.49 23.95
CA MET A 287 38.57 -17.86 23.89
C MET A 287 39.47 -18.87 24.60
N ILE A 288 40.78 -18.73 24.52
CA ILE A 288 41.72 -19.60 25.27
C ILE A 288 41.58 -19.39 26.79
N GLU A 289 41.45 -18.14 27.23
CA GLU A 289 41.25 -17.81 28.65
C GLU A 289 39.91 -18.34 29.17
N LEU A 290 38.85 -18.21 28.37
CA LEU A 290 37.53 -18.75 28.65
C LEU A 290 37.58 -20.28 28.76
N ASP A 291 38.14 -20.95 27.75
CA ASP A 291 38.26 -22.41 27.67
C ASP A 291 39.06 -22.99 28.85
N GLY A 292 40.19 -22.37 29.19
CA GLY A 292 41.02 -22.77 30.33
C GLY A 292 40.33 -22.66 31.69
N SER A 293 39.21 -21.95 31.77
CA SER A 293 38.44 -21.72 32.99
C SER A 293 37.14 -22.55 33.05
N LEU A 294 36.82 -23.32 32.00
CA LEU A 294 35.65 -24.20 31.99
C LEU A 294 35.91 -25.50 32.76
N LEU A 295 34.90 -25.98 33.48
CA LEU A 295 34.93 -27.23 34.22
C LEU A 295 34.56 -28.41 33.32
N VAL A 296 35.43 -28.73 32.36
CA VAL A 296 35.25 -29.81 31.39
C VAL A 296 35.99 -31.10 31.79
N PRO A 297 35.50 -32.30 31.40
CA PRO A 297 36.16 -33.55 31.72
C PRO A 297 37.62 -33.59 31.24
N PRO A 298 38.54 -34.25 31.99
CA PRO A 298 39.94 -34.35 31.58
C PRO A 298 40.10 -34.97 30.19
N GLY A 299 40.70 -34.23 29.26
CA GLY A 299 40.91 -34.66 27.87
C GLY A 299 39.78 -34.28 26.89
N ALA A 300 38.70 -33.63 27.37
CA ALA A 300 37.76 -32.95 26.50
C ALA A 300 38.44 -31.73 25.88
N VAL A 301 38.39 -31.62 24.55
CA VAL A 301 38.90 -30.47 23.80
C VAL A 301 37.85 -30.08 22.79
N PHE A 302 37.50 -28.80 22.76
CA PHE A 302 36.63 -28.24 21.73
C PHE A 302 37.45 -27.36 20.79
N TYR A 303 37.47 -27.72 19.51
CA TYR A 303 38.10 -26.90 18.47
C TYR A 303 37.12 -25.85 18.00
N PHE A 304 37.21 -24.63 18.56
CA PHE A 304 36.36 -23.52 18.15
C PHE A 304 36.91 -22.81 16.90
N SER A 305 36.01 -22.41 16.02
CA SER A 305 36.31 -21.47 14.94
C SER A 305 35.91 -20.06 15.36
N ASN A 306 36.88 -19.15 15.50
CA ASN A 306 36.59 -17.74 15.81
C ASN A 306 35.69 -17.10 14.75
N LEU A 307 34.85 -16.18 15.20
CA LEU A 307 34.12 -15.29 14.31
C LEU A 307 35.11 -14.35 13.57
N ASN A 308 34.77 -13.98 12.34
CA ASN A 308 35.62 -13.16 11.48
C ASN A 308 35.15 -11.70 11.48
N GLU A 309 35.99 -10.80 11.99
CA GLU A 309 35.71 -9.36 12.09
C GLU A 309 35.43 -8.69 10.72
N ASN A 310 35.90 -9.29 9.62
CA ASN A 310 35.65 -8.78 8.28
C ASN A 310 34.22 -9.08 7.77
N LEU A 311 33.53 -10.05 8.37
CA LEU A 311 32.16 -10.42 7.99
C LEU A 311 31.14 -9.63 8.80
N SER A 312 31.37 -9.48 10.10
CA SER A 312 30.54 -8.64 10.96
C SER A 312 31.34 -8.08 12.15
N PRO A 313 30.98 -6.89 12.66
CA PRO A 313 31.78 -6.18 13.65
C PRO A 313 31.66 -6.78 15.07
N PRO A 314 32.77 -6.89 15.83
CA PRO A 314 32.78 -7.53 17.15
C PRO A 314 32.06 -6.72 18.25
N ASN A 315 31.91 -5.41 18.05
CA ASN A 315 31.28 -4.50 19.02
C ASN A 315 29.77 -4.32 18.81
N GLU A 316 29.18 -5.01 17.85
CA GLU A 316 27.73 -4.97 17.64
C GLU A 316 27.01 -5.74 18.74
N THR A 317 25.98 -5.12 19.33
CA THR A 317 25.16 -5.78 20.35
C THR A 317 24.27 -6.84 19.73
N ILE A 318 23.98 -7.90 20.48
CA ILE A 318 23.01 -8.90 20.04
C ILE A 318 21.64 -8.28 19.82
N GLU A 319 21.24 -7.26 20.59
CA GLU A 319 20.02 -6.49 20.32
C GLU A 319 20.00 -5.88 18.91
N SER A 320 21.12 -5.31 18.43
CA SER A 320 21.23 -4.79 17.07
C SER A 320 21.10 -5.89 16.02
N ILE A 321 21.72 -7.06 16.26
CA ILE A 321 21.65 -8.21 15.36
C ILE A 321 20.20 -8.74 15.29
N ILE A 322 19.51 -8.88 16.44
CA ILE A 322 18.10 -9.27 16.53
C ILE A 322 17.20 -8.26 15.82
N ASN A 323 17.45 -6.95 16.01
CA ASN A 323 16.69 -5.87 15.36
C ASN A 323 16.82 -5.88 13.82
N LYS A 324 17.83 -6.56 13.28
CA LYS A 324 18.01 -6.80 11.84
C LYS A 324 17.55 -8.21 11.41
N LEU A 325 16.76 -8.90 12.24
CA LEU A 325 16.31 -10.28 11.97
C LEU A 325 17.48 -11.25 11.78
N MET A 326 18.58 -11.04 12.52
CA MET A 326 19.83 -11.79 12.40
C MET A 326 20.42 -11.77 10.97
N ILE A 327 20.19 -10.71 10.19
CA ILE A 327 20.65 -10.58 8.79
C ILE A 327 21.65 -9.43 8.66
N ASP A 328 22.78 -9.72 8.02
CA ASP A 328 23.82 -8.73 7.73
C ASP A 328 23.54 -8.01 6.41
N SER A 329 23.07 -8.74 5.40
CA SER A 329 22.79 -8.15 4.08
C SER A 329 21.75 -8.92 3.27
N TRP A 330 21.21 -8.25 2.27
CA TRP A 330 20.24 -8.80 1.33
C TRP A 330 20.77 -8.65 -0.10
N THR A 331 20.85 -9.75 -0.84
CA THR A 331 21.10 -9.70 -2.28
C THR A 331 19.78 -9.68 -3.02
N LEU A 332 19.58 -8.64 -3.83
CA LEU A 332 18.38 -8.42 -4.63
C LEU A 332 18.73 -8.47 -6.11
N ASN A 333 18.05 -9.32 -6.86
CA ASN A 333 18.15 -9.35 -8.32
C ASN A 333 16.79 -9.01 -8.93
N ILE A 334 16.68 -7.85 -9.56
CA ILE A 334 15.45 -7.34 -10.17
C ILE A 334 15.65 -7.25 -11.69
N SER A 335 14.81 -7.94 -12.47
CA SER A 335 14.95 -8.04 -13.92
C SER A 335 13.84 -7.30 -14.66
N PHE A 336 14.13 -6.09 -15.14
CA PHE A 336 13.20 -5.36 -16.02
C PHE A 336 12.88 -6.15 -17.29
N SER A 337 13.84 -6.88 -17.84
CA SER A 337 13.63 -7.69 -19.05
C SER A 337 12.62 -8.82 -18.81
N SER A 338 12.70 -9.50 -17.66
CA SER A 338 11.73 -10.53 -17.28
C SER A 338 10.33 -9.93 -17.04
N TYR A 339 10.26 -8.76 -16.43
CA TYR A 339 9.02 -7.98 -16.31
C TYR A 339 8.42 -7.63 -17.68
N TYR A 340 9.20 -7.03 -18.58
CA TYR A 340 8.73 -6.64 -19.92
C TYR A 340 8.22 -7.85 -20.71
N LYS A 341 8.95 -8.96 -20.66
CA LYS A 341 8.57 -10.22 -21.30
C LYS A 341 7.26 -10.79 -20.74
N THR A 342 7.01 -10.64 -19.44
CA THR A 342 5.79 -11.13 -18.79
C THR A 342 4.59 -10.22 -19.07
N CYS A 343 4.78 -8.90 -19.03
CA CYS A 343 3.78 -7.91 -19.43
C CYS A 343 3.36 -8.10 -20.90
N SER A 344 4.31 -8.42 -21.78
CA SER A 344 4.13 -8.78 -23.19
C SER A 344 3.13 -7.86 -23.92
N PRO A 345 3.51 -6.61 -24.23
CA PRO A 345 2.58 -5.65 -24.81
C PRO A 345 2.12 -6.08 -26.21
N ALA A 346 0.81 -6.14 -26.42
CA ALA A 346 0.24 -6.53 -27.72
C ALA A 346 0.48 -5.46 -28.80
N SER A 347 0.44 -4.20 -28.39
CA SER A 347 0.75 -3.04 -29.23
C SER A 347 1.22 -1.86 -28.38
N CYS A 348 1.97 -0.94 -28.98
CA CYS A 348 2.27 0.37 -28.41
C CYS A 348 1.76 1.46 -29.37
N THR A 349 1.12 2.48 -28.81
CA THR A 349 0.65 3.66 -29.55
C THR A 349 1.37 4.90 -29.05
N TYR A 350 1.77 5.77 -29.96
CA TYR A 350 2.34 7.07 -29.61
C TYR A 350 1.89 8.15 -30.59
N GLU A 351 1.92 9.39 -30.11
CA GLU A 351 1.51 10.57 -30.89
C GLU A 351 2.73 11.28 -31.47
N PHE A 352 2.64 11.68 -32.73
CA PHE A 352 3.66 12.48 -33.42
C PHE A 352 3.01 13.49 -34.37
N LEU A 353 3.71 14.59 -34.65
CA LEU A 353 3.26 15.61 -35.59
C LEU A 353 3.60 15.18 -37.02
N SER A 354 2.58 15.16 -37.89
CA SER A 354 2.74 14.83 -39.31
C SER A 354 1.91 15.76 -40.19
N ARG A 355 2.38 16.00 -41.42
CA ARG A 355 1.63 16.71 -42.44
C ARG A 355 0.64 15.80 -43.14
N ASN A 356 -0.42 16.38 -43.69
CA ASN A 356 -1.46 15.66 -44.42
C ASN A 356 -0.91 15.02 -45.70
N ASP A 357 -1.29 13.76 -45.93
CA ASP A 357 -0.95 13.04 -47.16
C ASP A 357 -1.68 13.65 -48.36
N LEU A 358 -0.98 13.70 -49.49
CA LEU A 358 -1.46 14.21 -50.76
C LEU A 358 -2.74 13.49 -51.22
N PHE A 359 -2.92 12.22 -50.85
CA PHE A 359 -4.17 11.50 -51.11
C PHE A 359 -5.37 12.07 -50.33
N VAL A 360 -5.18 12.42 -49.07
CA VAL A 360 -6.22 13.05 -48.22
C VAL A 360 -6.55 14.44 -48.76
N VAL A 361 -5.54 15.19 -49.21
CA VAL A 361 -5.73 16.50 -49.85
C VAL A 361 -6.58 16.36 -51.13
N ILE A 362 -6.26 15.40 -52.01
CA ILE A 362 -7.00 15.18 -53.27
C ILE A 362 -8.44 14.75 -53.01
N THR A 363 -8.67 13.80 -52.10
CA THR A 363 -10.02 13.29 -51.80
C THR A 363 -10.90 14.35 -51.16
N THR A 364 -10.34 15.20 -50.30
CA THR A 364 -11.03 16.34 -49.70
C THR A 364 -11.43 17.36 -50.76
N ILE A 365 -10.53 17.70 -51.70
CA ILE A 365 -10.82 18.59 -52.82
C ILE A 365 -11.94 18.02 -53.70
N LEU A 366 -11.90 16.73 -54.05
CA LEU A 366 -12.93 16.07 -54.85
C LEU A 366 -14.31 16.10 -54.17
N SER A 367 -14.35 15.93 -52.85
CA SER A 367 -15.59 15.96 -52.07
C SER A 367 -16.24 17.36 -52.05
N ILE A 368 -15.43 18.42 -51.96
CA ILE A 368 -15.88 19.82 -51.87
C ILE A 368 -16.21 20.40 -53.25
N PHE A 369 -15.59 19.90 -54.31
CA PHE A 369 -15.69 20.43 -55.68
C PHE A 369 -17.15 20.60 -56.16
N GLY A 370 -18.04 19.68 -55.81
CA GLY A 370 -19.45 19.72 -56.21
C GLY A 370 -20.22 20.91 -55.63
N GLY A 371 -20.11 21.13 -54.31
CA GLY A 371 -20.75 22.26 -53.62
C GLY A 371 -20.09 23.60 -53.97
N LEU A 372 -18.74 23.60 -54.04
CA LEU A 372 -17.94 24.77 -54.40
C LEU A 372 -18.25 25.25 -55.83
N SER A 373 -18.40 24.34 -56.80
CA SER A 373 -18.77 24.70 -58.17
C SER A 373 -20.13 25.39 -58.26
N LEU A 374 -21.12 24.92 -57.49
CA LEU A 374 -22.46 25.51 -57.47
C LEU A 374 -22.44 26.89 -56.80
N GLY A 375 -21.79 27.00 -55.63
CA GLY A 375 -21.65 28.25 -54.90
C GLY A 375 -20.91 29.31 -55.70
N LEU A 376 -19.81 28.95 -56.38
CA LEU A 376 -19.06 29.87 -57.24
C LEU A 376 -19.84 30.32 -58.47
N LYS A 377 -20.69 29.46 -59.06
CA LYS A 377 -21.60 29.88 -60.14
C LYS A 377 -22.60 30.93 -59.66
N LEU A 378 -23.15 30.76 -58.46
CA LEU A 378 -24.03 31.75 -57.83
C LEU A 378 -23.28 33.04 -57.51
N LEU A 379 -22.08 32.94 -56.92
CA LEU A 379 -21.25 34.08 -56.54
C LEU A 379 -20.80 34.89 -57.77
N THR A 380 -20.39 34.22 -58.84
CA THR A 380 -20.03 34.90 -60.09
C THR A 380 -21.20 35.62 -60.72
N LEU A 381 -22.42 35.06 -60.67
CA LEU A 381 -23.64 35.76 -61.08
C LEU A 381 -23.94 36.98 -60.21
N ILE A 382 -23.71 36.90 -58.89
CA ILE A 382 -23.90 38.02 -57.95
C ILE A 382 -22.85 39.12 -58.19
N ILE A 383 -21.58 38.76 -58.40
CA ILE A 383 -20.49 39.70 -58.67
C ILE A 383 -20.71 40.40 -60.00
N LEU A 384 -21.08 39.66 -61.06
CA LEU A 384 -21.42 40.24 -62.35
C LEU A 384 -22.59 41.22 -62.23
N ARG A 385 -23.58 40.91 -61.41
CA ARG A 385 -24.69 41.83 -61.08
C ARG A 385 -24.24 43.06 -60.30
N PHE A 386 -23.29 42.93 -59.38
CA PHE A 386 -22.71 44.08 -58.68
C PHE A 386 -21.95 44.99 -59.66
N ILE A 387 -21.22 44.41 -60.59
CA ILE A 387 -20.51 45.12 -61.66
C ILE A 387 -21.51 45.77 -62.62
N GLU A 388 -22.59 45.08 -63.02
CA GLU A 388 -23.68 45.65 -63.83
C GLU A 388 -24.44 46.74 -63.10
N LYS A 389 -24.69 46.61 -61.79
CA LYS A 389 -25.35 47.64 -60.98
C LYS A 389 -24.50 48.91 -60.86
N ILE A 390 -23.18 48.78 -60.91
CA ILE A 390 -22.25 49.93 -60.97
C ILE A 390 -22.23 50.56 -62.38
N VAL A 391 -22.54 49.79 -63.43
CA VAL A 391 -22.42 50.22 -64.84
C VAL A 391 -23.75 50.64 -65.48
N ASN A 392 -24.92 50.16 -65.04
CA ASN A 392 -26.21 50.51 -65.64
C ASN A 392 -27.41 50.30 -64.69
N ASN A 393 -28.27 51.31 -64.59
CA ASN A 393 -29.38 51.37 -63.63
C ASN A 393 -30.71 50.86 -64.23
N ASN A 394 -30.80 49.58 -64.63
CA ASN A 394 -32.07 48.98 -65.06
C ASN A 394 -32.31 47.53 -64.61
N SER A 395 -33.60 47.20 -64.48
CA SER A 395 -34.25 46.32 -63.50
C SER A 395 -34.02 44.79 -63.52
N PHE A 396 -34.30 44.22 -62.35
CA PHE A 396 -34.45 42.85 -61.83
C PHE A 396 -35.05 41.73 -62.74
N ASN A 397 -35.61 42.02 -63.93
CA ASN A 397 -36.45 41.08 -64.68
C ASN A 397 -35.67 39.97 -65.44
N GLU A 398 -34.39 40.17 -65.76
CA GLU A 398 -33.58 39.16 -66.47
C GLU A 398 -33.07 38.03 -65.56
N PHE A 399 -32.98 38.27 -64.24
CA PHE A 399 -32.57 37.26 -63.26
C PHE A 399 -33.58 36.12 -63.17
N THR A 400 -34.87 36.44 -63.25
CA THR A 400 -35.98 35.47 -63.24
C THR A 400 -36.03 34.60 -64.51
N THR A 401 -35.72 35.15 -65.68
CA THR A 401 -35.66 34.41 -66.95
C THR A 401 -34.39 33.57 -67.07
N MET A 402 -33.26 34.04 -66.53
CA MET A 402 -32.00 33.31 -66.58
C MET A 402 -31.90 32.18 -65.54
N ILE A 403 -32.50 32.33 -64.34
CA ILE A 403 -32.68 31.22 -63.40
C ILE A 403 -33.58 30.14 -64.02
N LYS A 404 -34.64 30.52 -64.75
CA LYS A 404 -35.46 29.58 -65.52
C LYS A 404 -34.63 28.81 -66.54
N ASN A 405 -33.68 29.47 -67.20
CA ASN A 405 -32.79 28.86 -68.19
C ASN A 405 -31.67 27.99 -67.60
N LEU A 406 -31.26 28.22 -66.34
CA LEU A 406 -30.32 27.35 -65.63
C LEU A 406 -30.91 25.93 -65.39
N PHE A 407 -32.23 25.81 -65.43
CA PHE A 407 -32.99 24.57 -65.27
C PHE A 407 -33.73 24.12 -66.56
N VAL A 408 -33.33 24.62 -67.74
CA VAL A 408 -33.93 24.18 -69.02
C VAL A 408 -33.50 22.74 -69.35
N CYS A 409 -34.48 21.84 -69.39
CA CYS A 409 -34.34 20.43 -69.77
C CYS A 409 -34.86 20.21 -71.19
N ASN A 410 -34.02 19.73 -72.09
CA ASN A 410 -34.41 19.33 -73.45
C ASN A 410 -35.25 18.02 -73.44
N THR A 411 -36.10 17.87 -74.44
CA THR A 411 -37.28 16.97 -74.45
C THR A 411 -37.01 15.46 -74.60
N GLU A 412 -35.78 15.00 -74.83
CA GLU A 412 -35.44 13.56 -74.76
C GLU A 412 -34.98 13.08 -73.36
N GLN A 413 -34.83 13.98 -72.39
CA GLN A 413 -34.32 13.65 -71.06
C GLN A 413 -35.41 13.43 -69.99
N ARG A 414 -36.70 13.39 -70.34
CA ARG A 414 -37.79 13.30 -69.34
C ARG A 414 -37.73 12.05 -68.46
N LEU A 415 -37.38 10.89 -69.01
CA LEU A 415 -37.29 9.64 -68.24
C LEU A 415 -36.05 9.63 -67.33
N VAL A 416 -34.90 10.07 -67.85
CA VAL A 416 -33.64 10.20 -67.09
C VAL A 416 -33.80 11.20 -65.95
N ASN A 417 -34.43 12.35 -66.21
CA ASN A 417 -34.62 13.40 -65.20
C ASN A 417 -35.62 12.98 -64.11
N ARG A 418 -36.68 12.24 -64.46
CA ARG A 418 -37.63 11.70 -63.48
C ARG A 418 -36.99 10.60 -62.61
N LEU A 419 -36.27 9.66 -63.22
CA LEU A 419 -35.54 8.61 -62.48
C LEU A 419 -34.45 9.19 -61.59
N HIS A 420 -33.66 10.12 -62.12
CA HIS A 420 -32.65 10.84 -61.35
C HIS A 420 -33.25 11.56 -60.13
N LEU A 421 -34.36 12.29 -60.32
CA LEU A 421 -35.03 13.02 -59.24
C LEU A 421 -35.64 12.06 -58.20
N VAL A 422 -36.21 10.94 -58.62
CA VAL A 422 -36.71 9.90 -57.71
C VAL A 422 -35.58 9.27 -56.92
N PHE A 423 -34.47 8.89 -57.57
CA PHE A 423 -33.30 8.34 -56.87
C PHE A 423 -32.69 9.35 -55.90
N LEU A 424 -32.61 10.62 -56.30
CA LEU A 424 -32.09 11.69 -55.45
C LEU A 424 -32.99 11.92 -54.23
N LEU A 425 -34.31 11.95 -54.40
CA LEU A 425 -35.24 12.13 -53.28
C LEU A 425 -35.23 10.92 -52.33
N LEU A 426 -35.15 9.70 -52.86
CA LEU A 426 -35.06 8.48 -52.05
C LEU A 426 -33.74 8.44 -51.27
N THR A 427 -32.61 8.73 -51.90
CA THR A 427 -31.31 8.74 -51.21
C THR A 427 -31.24 9.83 -50.16
N LEU A 428 -31.73 11.04 -50.45
CA LEU A 428 -31.82 12.11 -49.46
C LEU A 428 -32.74 11.75 -48.29
N PHE A 429 -33.87 11.09 -48.55
CA PHE A 429 -34.79 10.63 -47.51
C PHE A 429 -34.17 9.52 -46.62
N PHE A 430 -33.48 8.55 -47.22
CA PHE A 430 -32.78 7.49 -46.48
C PHE A 430 -31.63 8.05 -45.65
N ILE A 431 -30.83 8.99 -46.21
CA ILE A 431 -29.75 9.63 -45.47
C ILE A 431 -30.31 10.48 -44.32
N PHE A 432 -31.40 11.22 -44.56
CA PHE A 432 -32.06 12.04 -43.53
C PHE A 432 -32.62 11.18 -42.39
N THR A 433 -33.34 10.10 -42.70
CA THR A 433 -33.88 9.19 -41.68
C THR A 433 -32.77 8.47 -40.91
N PHE A 434 -31.74 7.97 -41.58
CA PHE A 434 -30.61 7.31 -40.91
C PHE A 434 -29.81 8.27 -40.01
N SER A 435 -29.67 9.53 -40.40
CA SER A 435 -28.98 10.56 -39.60
C SER A 435 -29.85 11.10 -38.46
N ALA A 436 -31.15 11.30 -38.68
CA ALA A 436 -32.06 11.88 -37.68
C ALA A 436 -32.29 10.99 -36.44
N PHE A 437 -32.22 9.66 -36.59
CA PHE A 437 -32.59 8.71 -35.53
C PHE A 437 -31.41 8.05 -34.81
N LYS A 438 -30.15 8.38 -35.14
CA LYS A 438 -28.99 7.81 -34.45
C LYS A 438 -28.56 8.74 -33.31
N PRO A 439 -28.78 8.39 -32.02
CA PRO A 439 -28.31 9.21 -30.91
C PRO A 439 -26.79 9.34 -30.97
N LYS A 440 -26.28 10.57 -30.86
CA LYS A 440 -24.85 10.85 -30.87
C LYS A 440 -24.43 11.22 -29.46
N SER A 441 -23.66 10.34 -28.82
CA SER A 441 -22.95 10.66 -27.59
C SER A 441 -21.84 11.64 -27.95
N ILE A 442 -21.90 12.85 -27.41
CA ILE A 442 -20.81 13.82 -27.55
C ILE A 442 -19.96 13.70 -26.30
N THR A 443 -18.71 13.26 -26.49
CA THR A 443 -17.70 13.29 -25.44
C THR A 443 -17.00 14.64 -25.49
N VAL A 444 -17.07 15.39 -24.39
CA VAL A 444 -16.32 16.64 -24.22
C VAL A 444 -15.10 16.33 -23.39
N GLN A 445 -13.91 16.60 -23.91
CA GLN A 445 -12.65 16.44 -23.21
C GLN A 445 -12.08 17.80 -22.83
N ILE A 446 -11.71 17.96 -21.57
CA ILE A 446 -11.09 19.16 -21.01
C ILE A 446 -9.70 18.77 -20.54
N LEU A 447 -8.69 19.42 -21.08
CA LEU A 447 -7.30 19.20 -20.70
C LEU A 447 -6.95 20.04 -19.47
N LYS A 448 -6.25 19.43 -18.51
CA LYS A 448 -5.73 20.08 -17.28
C LYS A 448 -6.73 21.03 -16.59
N PRO A 449 -7.90 20.54 -16.14
CA PRO A 449 -8.89 21.37 -15.47
C PRO A 449 -8.39 21.90 -14.12
N SER A 450 -8.82 23.10 -13.73
CA SER A 450 -8.65 23.61 -12.37
C SER A 450 -9.61 22.91 -11.41
N LEU A 451 -9.33 22.94 -10.10
CA LEU A 451 -10.21 22.38 -9.08
C LEU A 451 -11.62 22.99 -9.14
N SER A 452 -11.72 24.31 -9.30
CA SER A 452 -13.00 25.00 -9.47
C SER A 452 -13.77 24.48 -10.69
N LYS A 453 -13.09 24.33 -11.83
CA LYS A 453 -13.72 23.86 -13.05
C LYS A 453 -14.16 22.40 -12.94
N TYR A 454 -13.38 21.58 -12.25
CA TYR A 454 -13.76 20.20 -11.95
C TYR A 454 -15.01 20.15 -11.07
N LYS A 455 -15.09 20.96 -10.00
CA LYS A 455 -16.26 21.03 -9.12
C LYS A 455 -17.53 21.43 -9.88
N ASP A 456 -17.45 22.41 -10.77
CA ASP A 456 -18.57 22.79 -11.64
C ASP A 456 -19.04 21.61 -12.52
N LEU A 457 -18.10 20.90 -13.16
CA LEU A 457 -18.40 19.77 -14.04
C LEU A 457 -18.99 18.58 -13.27
N LEU A 458 -18.52 18.34 -12.05
CA LEU A 458 -19.02 17.27 -11.20
C LEU A 458 -20.47 17.52 -10.81
N GLN A 459 -20.85 18.79 -10.61
CA GLN A 459 -22.23 19.19 -10.30
C GLN A 459 -23.18 19.00 -11.49
N ASP A 460 -22.73 19.31 -12.70
CA ASP A 460 -23.58 19.25 -13.91
C ASP A 460 -23.61 17.85 -14.56
N HIS A 461 -22.54 17.06 -14.39
CA HIS A 461 -22.30 15.83 -15.16
C HIS A 461 -21.75 14.66 -14.31
N SER A 462 -22.21 14.52 -13.06
CA SER A 462 -21.74 13.50 -12.10
C SER A 462 -21.63 12.08 -12.66
N ASP A 463 -22.64 11.66 -13.44
CA ASP A 463 -22.82 10.26 -13.83
C ASP A 463 -21.87 9.82 -14.96
N SER A 464 -21.31 10.76 -15.71
CA SER A 464 -20.48 10.48 -16.89
C SER A 464 -19.08 11.10 -16.86
N LEU A 465 -18.78 11.93 -15.85
CA LEU A 465 -17.49 12.60 -15.70
C LEU A 465 -16.41 11.61 -15.25
N GLN A 466 -15.35 11.51 -16.05
CA GLN A 466 -14.17 10.71 -15.75
C GLN A 466 -12.92 11.55 -15.97
N CYS A 467 -12.02 11.56 -14.99
CA CYS A 467 -10.81 12.36 -15.01
C CYS A 467 -9.60 11.46 -14.78
N SER A 468 -8.62 11.49 -15.68
CA SER A 468 -7.39 10.70 -15.54
C SER A 468 -6.33 11.49 -14.78
N CYS A 469 -5.72 10.88 -13.76
CA CYS A 469 -4.61 11.48 -13.01
C CYS A 469 -3.31 11.43 -13.81
N SER A 470 -2.45 12.45 -13.65
CA SER A 470 -1.07 12.39 -14.16
C SER A 470 -0.17 11.55 -13.25
N GLN A 471 -0.42 11.62 -11.94
CA GLN A 471 0.24 10.82 -10.92
C GLN A 471 -0.76 9.82 -10.34
N ILE A 472 -0.52 8.54 -10.63
CA ILE A 472 -1.41 7.42 -10.25
C ILE A 472 -1.12 6.95 -8.81
N SER A 473 0.03 7.32 -8.26
CA SER A 473 0.55 6.87 -6.96
C SER A 473 0.83 8.11 -6.11
N ILE A 474 0.03 8.32 -5.07
CA ILE A 474 0.10 9.49 -4.20
C ILE A 474 0.38 9.01 -2.77
N LEU A 475 1.37 9.58 -2.09
CA LEU A 475 1.65 9.23 -0.69
C LEU A 475 0.51 9.68 0.21
N TYR A 476 0.04 8.84 1.13
CA TYR A 476 -1.08 9.18 2.02
C TYR A 476 -0.79 10.44 2.85
N GLU A 477 0.41 10.56 3.41
CA GLU A 477 0.84 11.71 4.24
C GLU A 477 0.72 13.07 3.53
N THR A 478 0.62 13.09 2.20
CA THR A 478 0.50 14.35 1.44
C THR A 478 -0.90 14.95 1.45
N PHE A 479 -1.93 14.18 1.79
CA PHE A 479 -3.32 14.65 1.81
C PHE A 479 -4.14 14.14 2.99
N LEU A 480 -3.57 13.28 3.84
CA LEU A 480 -4.22 12.66 4.98
C LEU A 480 -3.30 12.76 6.20
N SER A 481 -3.84 13.29 7.31
CA SER A 481 -3.22 13.31 8.62
C SER A 481 -4.07 12.48 9.59
N ILE A 482 -3.43 11.69 10.45
CA ILE A 482 -4.10 10.85 11.44
C ILE A 482 -3.33 10.92 12.75
N GLU A 483 -4.02 11.32 13.82
CA GLU A 483 -3.47 11.38 15.17
C GLU A 483 -4.28 10.44 16.09
N PRO A 484 -3.65 9.40 16.68
CA PRO A 484 -4.31 8.53 17.64
C PRO A 484 -4.37 9.21 19.01
N HIS A 485 -5.55 9.17 19.63
CA HIS A 485 -5.72 9.59 21.02
C HIS A 485 -5.79 8.34 21.90
N PHE A 486 -4.77 8.13 22.72
CA PHE A 486 -4.72 6.99 23.65
C PHE A 486 -5.54 7.27 24.90
N HIS A 487 -6.03 6.20 25.52
CA HIS A 487 -6.77 6.28 26.79
C HIS A 487 -5.91 6.94 27.87
N ASP A 488 -6.51 7.84 28.63
CA ASP A 488 -5.83 8.63 29.67
C ASP A 488 -5.07 7.82 30.73
N LEU A 489 -5.42 6.53 30.93
CA LEU A 489 -4.63 5.62 31.76
C LEU A 489 -3.18 5.54 31.30
N CYS A 490 -2.95 5.54 29.99
CA CYS A 490 -1.63 5.50 29.37
C CYS A 490 -0.88 6.84 29.44
N LEU A 491 -1.49 7.87 30.01
CA LEU A 491 -0.88 9.18 30.30
C LEU A 491 -0.89 9.49 31.81
N SER A 492 -1.47 8.60 32.61
CA SER A 492 -1.70 8.82 34.04
C SER A 492 -0.49 8.45 34.90
N GLN A 493 -0.55 8.82 36.18
CA GLN A 493 0.45 8.43 37.18
C GLN A 493 0.51 6.91 37.40
N PHE A 494 -0.53 6.15 37.03
CA PHE A 494 -0.59 4.70 37.25
C PHE A 494 0.46 3.88 36.49
N ILE A 495 1.01 4.43 35.41
CA ILE A 495 2.04 3.79 34.60
C ILE A 495 3.45 4.33 34.89
N SER A 496 3.56 5.30 35.80
CA SER A 496 4.83 5.97 36.12
C SER A 496 5.71 5.13 37.05
N ASP A 497 7.02 5.23 36.86
CA ASP A 497 8.00 4.58 37.72
C ASP A 497 7.87 5.04 39.18
N GLU A 498 7.54 6.33 39.42
CA GLU A 498 7.32 6.87 40.77
C GLU A 498 6.20 6.09 41.50
N TRP A 499 5.08 5.86 40.82
CA TRP A 499 3.94 5.13 41.40
C TRP A 499 4.26 3.66 41.65
N ILE A 500 4.92 3.00 40.70
CA ILE A 500 5.26 1.58 40.80
C ILE A 500 6.28 1.35 41.92
N HIS A 501 7.32 2.20 42.02
CA HIS A 501 8.27 2.20 43.13
C HIS A 501 7.57 2.47 44.47
N TYR A 502 6.63 3.41 44.50
CA TYR A 502 5.89 3.75 45.71
C TYR A 502 5.07 2.57 46.25
N ILE A 503 4.32 1.86 45.39
CA ILE A 503 3.57 0.68 45.82
C ILE A 503 4.49 -0.45 46.26
N TYR A 504 5.60 -0.66 45.54
CA TYR A 504 6.55 -1.70 45.90
C TYR A 504 7.17 -1.46 47.28
N GLY A 505 7.43 -0.19 47.64
CA GLY A 505 7.96 0.20 48.94
C GLY A 505 9.33 -0.42 49.19
N GLU A 506 9.48 -1.12 50.32
CA GLU A 506 10.73 -1.77 50.73
C GLU A 506 10.83 -3.24 50.26
N GLY A 507 10.00 -3.66 49.30
CA GLY A 507 10.07 -4.99 48.68
C GLY A 507 9.55 -6.17 49.52
N ASN A 508 9.28 -5.98 50.81
CA ASN A 508 8.74 -7.01 51.71
C ASN A 508 7.21 -7.18 51.61
N LEU A 509 6.67 -7.27 50.40
CA LEU A 509 5.21 -7.33 50.17
C LEU A 509 4.58 -8.59 50.77
N SER A 510 5.26 -9.74 50.73
CA SER A 510 4.79 -11.01 51.32
C SER A 510 4.66 -11.00 52.83
N ARG A 511 5.40 -10.13 53.53
CA ARG A 511 5.27 -9.94 54.98
C ARG A 511 4.10 -9.02 55.34
N ARG A 512 3.64 -8.20 54.39
CA ARG A 512 2.62 -7.17 54.60
C ARG A 512 1.23 -7.60 54.13
N PHE A 513 1.17 -8.38 53.05
CA PHE A 513 -0.07 -8.73 52.35
C PHE A 513 -0.08 -10.22 52.01
N SER A 514 -1.26 -10.84 52.08
CA SER A 514 -1.50 -12.20 51.62
C SER A 514 -1.69 -12.24 50.10
N PHE A 515 -1.52 -13.42 49.48
CA PHE A 515 -1.59 -13.58 48.01
C PHE A 515 -2.96 -13.20 47.40
N ASP A 516 -4.02 -13.22 48.22
CA ASP A 516 -5.37 -12.85 47.85
C ASP A 516 -5.64 -11.34 47.96
N ASP A 517 -4.76 -10.59 48.61
CA ASP A 517 -4.76 -9.12 48.61
C ASP A 517 -4.07 -8.59 47.34
N TYR A 518 -4.76 -7.74 46.57
CA TYR A 518 -4.23 -7.27 45.29
C TYR A 518 -2.90 -6.51 45.47
N ARG A 519 -2.67 -5.87 46.63
CA ARG A 519 -1.46 -5.10 46.94
C ARG A 519 -0.20 -5.97 46.92
N TYR A 520 -0.34 -7.26 47.16
CA TYR A 520 0.74 -8.23 47.08
C TYR A 520 1.34 -8.31 45.67
N SER A 521 0.49 -8.29 44.63
CA SER A 521 0.90 -8.36 43.22
C SER A 521 0.79 -7.03 42.48
N ALA A 522 0.39 -5.96 43.16
CA ALA A 522 0.09 -4.66 42.57
C ALA A 522 1.25 -4.08 41.73
N PRO A 523 2.54 -4.13 42.12
CA PRO A 523 3.59 -3.61 41.24
C PRO A 523 3.63 -4.36 39.90
N GLY A 524 3.41 -5.67 39.89
CA GLY A 524 3.28 -6.45 38.65
C GLY A 524 2.06 -6.07 37.82
N GLN A 525 0.94 -5.74 38.46
CA GLN A 525 -0.27 -5.28 37.78
C GLN A 525 -0.08 -3.90 37.12
N PHE A 526 0.55 -2.95 37.81
CA PHE A 526 0.82 -1.61 37.25
C PHE A 526 1.96 -1.62 36.22
N LEU A 527 2.98 -2.47 36.39
CA LEU A 527 3.98 -2.77 35.35
C LEU A 527 3.33 -3.38 34.10
N SER A 528 2.35 -4.28 34.29
CA SER A 528 1.55 -4.82 33.18
C SER A 528 0.80 -3.71 32.44
N LEU A 529 0.12 -2.83 33.17
CA LEU A 529 -0.60 -1.70 32.55
C LEU A 529 0.35 -0.79 31.78
N SER A 530 1.50 -0.42 32.37
CA SER A 530 2.53 0.39 31.73
C SER A 530 3.06 -0.26 30.45
N SER A 531 3.40 -1.56 30.51
CA SER A 531 3.87 -2.32 29.35
C SER A 531 2.81 -2.41 28.25
N LEU A 532 1.55 -2.67 28.60
CA LEU A 532 0.45 -2.75 27.62
C LEU A 532 0.21 -1.40 26.93
N CYS A 533 0.27 -0.29 27.67
CA CYS A 533 0.18 1.05 27.12
C CYS A 533 1.33 1.33 26.14
N LYS A 534 2.57 1.08 26.55
CA LYS A 534 3.76 1.29 25.71
C LYS A 534 3.69 0.45 24.43
N LEU A 535 3.43 -0.84 24.53
CA LEU A 535 3.37 -1.74 23.37
C LEU A 535 2.24 -1.36 22.42
N SER A 536 1.08 -0.93 22.96
CA SER A 536 -0.03 -0.49 22.13
C SER A 536 0.29 0.82 21.39
N GLN A 537 0.92 1.78 22.08
CA GLN A 537 1.38 3.04 21.46
C GLN A 537 2.39 2.79 20.35
N GLU A 538 3.41 1.96 20.61
CA GLU A 538 4.39 1.55 19.60
C GLU A 538 3.70 0.89 18.40
N LYS A 539 2.78 -0.05 18.64
CA LYS A 539 2.05 -0.74 17.57
C LYS A 539 1.23 0.22 16.71
N VAL A 540 0.48 1.12 17.34
CA VAL A 540 -0.40 2.07 16.65
C VAL A 540 0.43 3.08 15.86
N ASN A 541 1.41 3.74 16.49
CA ASN A 541 2.25 4.75 15.86
C ASN A 541 3.01 4.17 14.68
N HIS A 542 3.57 2.98 14.85
CA HIS A 542 4.29 2.29 13.78
C HIS A 542 3.36 1.91 12.61
N THR A 543 2.18 1.37 12.91
CA THR A 543 1.19 1.01 11.87
C THR A 543 0.73 2.25 11.08
N LEU A 544 0.46 3.35 11.78
CA LEU A 544 0.09 4.61 11.13
C LEU A 544 1.24 5.18 10.31
N SER A 545 2.48 5.13 10.82
CA SER A 545 3.66 5.57 10.08
C SER A 545 3.81 4.79 8.77
N LEU A 546 3.72 3.45 8.80
CA LEU A 546 3.79 2.63 7.58
C LEU A 546 2.65 2.93 6.59
N PHE A 547 1.46 3.22 7.11
CA PHE A 547 0.32 3.55 6.27
C PHE A 547 0.46 4.92 5.60
N LEU A 548 0.83 5.95 6.37
CA LEU A 548 0.98 7.31 5.88
C LEU A 548 2.11 7.44 4.85
N THR A 549 3.18 6.64 4.99
CA THR A 549 4.27 6.57 4.00
C THR A 549 3.99 5.63 2.83
N SER A 550 2.84 4.94 2.82
CA SER A 550 2.41 4.11 1.69
C SER A 550 1.69 4.93 0.62
N TYR A 551 1.46 4.31 -0.55
CA TYR A 551 0.83 4.98 -1.68
C TYR A 551 -0.65 4.63 -1.83
N PHE A 552 -1.48 5.68 -1.93
CA PHE A 552 -2.80 5.60 -2.51
C PHE A 552 -2.68 5.49 -4.04
N ILE A 553 -3.19 4.38 -4.61
CA ILE A 553 -3.08 4.10 -6.04
C ILE A 553 -4.45 4.27 -6.71
N ASN A 554 -4.58 5.27 -7.57
CA ASN A 554 -5.76 5.42 -8.40
C ASN A 554 -5.45 6.10 -9.74
N SER A 555 -5.94 5.53 -10.83
CA SER A 555 -5.77 6.08 -12.18
C SER A 555 -6.76 7.20 -12.50
N GLN A 556 -7.88 7.24 -11.77
CA GLN A 556 -8.92 8.24 -11.93
C GLN A 556 -9.01 9.16 -10.71
N LEU A 557 -9.31 10.43 -10.93
CA LEU A 557 -9.60 11.37 -9.85
C LEU A 557 -10.94 10.99 -9.21
N LEU A 558 -10.94 10.69 -7.91
CA LEU A 558 -12.16 10.44 -7.16
C LEU A 558 -12.87 11.74 -6.80
N SER A 559 -14.19 11.70 -6.71
CA SER A 559 -14.93 12.77 -6.03
C SER A 559 -14.60 12.76 -4.53
N GLU A 560 -14.78 13.90 -3.89
CA GLU A 560 -14.49 14.09 -2.47
C GLU A 560 -15.22 13.06 -1.58
N ASN A 561 -16.51 12.83 -1.82
CA ASN A 561 -17.30 11.84 -1.09
C ASN A 561 -16.77 10.41 -1.28
N LEU A 562 -16.41 10.02 -2.51
CA LEU A 562 -15.87 8.68 -2.80
C LEU A 562 -14.48 8.48 -2.19
N LEU A 563 -13.65 9.53 -2.18
CA LEU A 563 -12.35 9.49 -1.52
C LEU A 563 -12.53 9.29 -0.02
N ILE A 564 -13.37 10.08 0.64
CA ILE A 564 -13.64 9.96 2.08
C ILE A 564 -14.13 8.55 2.43
N GLU A 565 -15.13 8.03 1.70
CA GLU A 565 -15.67 6.68 1.93
C GLU A 565 -14.58 5.60 1.77
N GLN A 566 -13.73 5.69 0.74
CA GLN A 566 -12.62 4.77 0.57
C GLN A 566 -11.59 4.85 1.69
N ILE A 567 -11.23 6.06 2.12
CA ILE A 567 -10.29 6.26 3.22
C ILE A 567 -10.87 5.68 4.52
N GLU A 568 -12.12 5.96 4.86
CA GLU A 568 -12.78 5.40 6.05
C GLU A 568 -12.76 3.87 6.07
N ILE A 569 -13.06 3.21 4.94
CA ILE A 569 -13.01 1.75 4.83
C ILE A 569 -11.58 1.23 5.08
N ILE A 570 -10.58 1.88 4.51
CA ILE A 570 -9.17 1.51 4.67
C ILE A 570 -8.72 1.70 6.12
N LEU A 571 -9.08 2.82 6.75
CA LEU A 571 -8.74 3.11 8.15
C LEU A 571 -9.40 2.13 9.11
N ASN A 572 -10.69 1.84 8.95
CA ASN A 572 -11.39 0.83 9.77
C ASN A 572 -10.74 -0.55 9.65
N ARG A 573 -10.31 -0.93 8.43
CA ARG A 573 -9.59 -2.18 8.21
C ARG A 573 -8.22 -2.17 8.88
N LEU A 574 -7.48 -1.07 8.77
CA LEU A 574 -6.16 -0.90 9.37
C LEU A 574 -6.23 -1.03 10.89
N GLN A 575 -7.15 -0.32 11.54
CA GLN A 575 -7.37 -0.38 12.99
C GLN A 575 -7.71 -1.79 13.45
N SER A 576 -8.67 -2.46 12.78
CA SER A 576 -9.06 -3.84 13.12
C SER A 576 -7.92 -4.84 12.94
N THR A 577 -7.12 -4.68 11.88
CA THR A 577 -6.01 -5.58 11.57
C THR A 577 -4.87 -5.42 12.57
N ALA A 578 -4.52 -4.17 12.93
CA ALA A 578 -3.49 -3.88 13.92
C ALA A 578 -3.82 -4.49 15.28
N SER A 579 -5.05 -4.28 15.77
CA SER A 579 -5.54 -4.85 17.03
C SER A 579 -5.51 -6.38 17.00
N LYS A 580 -6.10 -7.01 15.97
CA LYS A 580 -6.14 -8.49 15.87
C LYS A 580 -4.74 -9.10 15.82
N SER A 581 -3.82 -8.50 15.05
CA SER A 581 -2.44 -8.98 14.96
C SER A 581 -1.76 -8.98 16.32
N PHE A 582 -1.85 -7.87 17.06
CA PHE A 582 -1.27 -7.74 18.39
C PHE A 582 -1.91 -8.74 19.38
N LEU A 583 -3.24 -8.79 19.44
CA LEU A 583 -3.98 -9.66 20.36
C LEU A 583 -3.73 -11.14 20.09
N ASN A 584 -3.53 -11.54 18.83
CA ASN A 584 -3.23 -12.93 18.49
C ASN A 584 -1.91 -13.37 19.12
N ILE A 585 -0.85 -12.57 18.96
CA ILE A 585 0.48 -12.86 19.53
C ILE A 585 0.41 -12.80 21.06
N PHE A 586 -0.22 -11.76 21.61
CA PHE A 586 -0.39 -11.59 23.05
C PHE A 586 -1.15 -12.75 23.71
N ASN A 587 -2.27 -13.19 23.13
CA ASN A 587 -3.03 -14.31 23.66
C ASN A 587 -2.28 -15.63 23.51
N LEU A 588 -1.58 -15.86 22.39
CA LEU A 588 -0.76 -17.07 22.21
C LEU A 588 0.30 -17.19 23.30
N ILE A 589 1.07 -16.12 23.54
CA ILE A 589 2.11 -16.11 24.59
C ILE A 589 1.50 -16.39 25.97
N ARG A 590 0.39 -15.73 26.30
CA ARG A 590 -0.32 -15.95 27.58
C ARG A 590 -0.83 -17.38 27.73
N GLU A 591 -1.40 -17.95 26.67
CA GLU A 591 -1.91 -19.32 26.69
C GLU A 591 -0.80 -20.35 26.79
N VAL A 592 0.34 -20.13 26.13
CA VAL A 592 1.53 -20.99 26.25
C VAL A 592 2.06 -20.96 27.69
N ILE A 593 2.25 -19.77 28.27
CA ILE A 593 2.72 -19.63 29.66
C ILE A 593 1.74 -20.29 30.63
N GLY A 594 0.44 -19.98 30.49
CA GLY A 594 -0.60 -20.46 31.39
C GLY A 594 -0.86 -21.95 31.28
N SER A 595 -0.81 -22.53 30.08
CA SER A 595 -1.04 -23.97 29.86
C SER A 595 0.13 -24.83 30.32
N ASN A 596 1.37 -24.28 30.26
CA ASN A 596 2.53 -24.90 30.88
C ASN A 596 2.63 -24.60 32.39
N MET A 597 1.68 -23.84 32.94
CA MET A 597 1.57 -23.50 34.37
C MET A 597 2.87 -22.95 34.96
N ILE A 598 3.62 -22.16 34.16
CA ILE A 598 4.94 -21.66 34.55
C ILE A 598 4.82 -20.87 35.85
N MET A 599 5.54 -21.28 36.89
CA MET A 599 5.46 -20.66 38.21
C MET A 599 5.83 -19.18 38.13
N SER A 600 5.00 -18.35 38.74
CA SER A 600 5.28 -16.93 38.90
C SER A 600 6.09 -16.73 40.17
N ALA A 601 7.16 -15.95 40.11
CA ALA A 601 7.95 -15.57 41.28
C ALA A 601 7.20 -14.60 42.21
N TRP A 602 6.03 -14.10 41.77
CA TRP A 602 5.07 -13.49 42.68
C TRP A 602 4.46 -14.51 43.64
N ILE A 603 4.57 -15.83 43.43
CA ILE A 603 3.92 -16.86 44.27
C ILE A 603 2.39 -16.63 44.33
N THR A 604 1.78 -16.25 43.20
CA THR A 604 0.33 -16.05 43.07
C THR A 604 -0.37 -17.21 42.38
N ASN A 605 0.34 -18.04 41.61
CA ASN A 605 -0.23 -19.22 40.96
C ASN A 605 0.10 -20.54 41.67
N TRP A 606 1.31 -20.66 42.21
CA TRP A 606 1.78 -21.82 42.96
C TRP A 606 2.48 -21.36 44.23
N GLU A 607 2.27 -22.10 45.32
CA GLU A 607 2.97 -21.90 46.59
C GLU A 607 3.86 -23.11 46.91
N TYR A 608 4.95 -22.85 47.64
CA TYR A 608 5.77 -23.91 48.22
C TYR A 608 5.03 -24.56 49.38
N VAL A 609 4.95 -25.90 49.37
CA VAL A 609 4.35 -26.65 50.46
C VAL A 609 5.36 -26.72 51.62
N PRO A 610 5.02 -26.22 52.82
CA PRO A 610 5.87 -26.34 54.00
C PRO A 610 6.26 -27.80 54.27
N GLU A 611 7.54 -28.15 54.15
CA GLU A 611 8.05 -29.44 54.62
C GLU A 611 8.64 -29.30 56.02
N THR A 612 8.43 -30.32 56.86
CA THR A 612 8.90 -30.33 58.25
C THR A 612 10.41 -30.61 58.38
N THR A 613 11.06 -31.07 57.31
CA THR A 613 12.49 -31.42 57.27
C THR A 613 13.05 -31.15 55.87
N PHE A 614 13.90 -30.13 55.73
CA PHE A 614 14.70 -29.94 54.52
C PHE A 614 15.96 -30.81 54.61
N SER A 615 16.15 -31.71 53.65
CA SER A 615 17.40 -32.45 53.45
C SER A 615 17.88 -32.22 52.01
N PRO A 616 19.19 -32.02 51.78
CA PRO A 616 19.73 -31.88 50.43
C PRO A 616 19.27 -33.05 49.53
N GLY A 617 18.81 -32.74 48.33
CA GLY A 617 18.31 -33.72 47.36
C GLY A 617 16.84 -34.12 47.50
N LEU A 618 16.09 -33.61 48.49
CA LEU A 618 14.63 -33.79 48.53
C LEU A 618 13.94 -32.84 47.53
N PRO A 619 12.92 -33.31 46.79
CA PRO A 619 12.17 -32.48 45.87
C PRO A 619 11.34 -31.44 46.64
N VAL A 620 11.47 -30.17 46.25
CA VAL A 620 10.60 -29.10 46.76
C VAL A 620 9.20 -29.26 46.17
N ARG A 621 8.20 -29.48 47.02
CA ARG A 621 6.80 -29.62 46.58
C ARG A 621 6.13 -28.26 46.45
N THR A 622 5.29 -28.13 45.43
CA THR A 622 4.43 -26.97 45.23
C THR A 622 2.96 -27.38 45.17
N ALA A 623 2.07 -26.46 45.53
CA ALA A 623 0.63 -26.62 45.43
C ALA A 623 0.02 -25.44 44.67
N PRO A 624 -1.04 -25.64 43.86
CA PRO A 624 -1.67 -24.56 43.13
C PRO A 624 -2.52 -23.70 44.07
N ILE A 625 -2.46 -22.39 43.88
CA ILE A 625 -3.23 -21.42 44.67
C ILE A 625 -4.69 -21.38 44.17
N GLY A 626 -5.63 -21.21 45.11
CA GLY A 626 -7.05 -21.03 44.85
C GLY A 626 -7.49 -19.57 44.99
N TYR A 627 -8.31 -19.10 44.06
CA TYR A 627 -9.00 -17.81 44.10
C TYR A 627 -10.51 -18.06 44.04
N GLY A 628 -11.16 -18.05 45.21
CA GLY A 628 -12.57 -18.43 45.37
C GLY A 628 -12.79 -19.90 44.99
N GLU A 629 -13.72 -20.16 44.07
CA GLU A 629 -13.97 -21.51 43.53
C GLU A 629 -13.01 -21.89 42.39
N CYS A 630 -12.10 -20.99 42.00
CA CYS A 630 -11.18 -21.20 40.88
C CYS A 630 -9.79 -21.64 41.36
N ASN A 631 -9.19 -22.65 40.71
CA ASN A 631 -7.86 -23.17 41.08
C ASN A 631 -6.84 -22.95 39.94
N CYS A 632 -5.67 -22.39 40.26
CA CYS A 632 -4.64 -22.06 39.28
C CYS A 632 -4.04 -23.28 38.55
N GLY A 633 -4.08 -24.46 39.16
CA GLY A 633 -3.69 -25.73 38.53
C GLY A 633 -4.74 -26.28 37.55
N LEU A 634 -5.93 -25.69 37.50
CA LEU A 634 -6.98 -26.03 36.51
C LEU A 634 -7.18 -24.92 35.47
N SER A 635 -6.93 -23.66 35.85
CA SER A 635 -7.01 -22.53 34.94
C SER A 635 -6.07 -21.40 35.35
N PHE A 636 -5.19 -20.99 34.45
CA PHE A 636 -4.34 -19.82 34.66
C PHE A 636 -5.11 -18.48 34.70
N LYS A 637 -6.37 -18.48 34.26
CA LYS A 637 -7.24 -17.30 34.19
C LYS A 637 -7.97 -17.02 35.51
N CYS A 638 -7.73 -17.81 36.56
CA CYS A 638 -8.40 -17.60 37.84
C CYS A 638 -8.07 -16.24 38.42
N THR A 639 -9.11 -15.50 38.75
CA THR A 639 -9.06 -14.22 39.44
C THR A 639 -10.24 -14.14 40.41
N GLN A 640 -10.10 -13.35 41.47
CA GLN A 640 -11.17 -13.00 42.38
C GLN A 640 -11.11 -11.49 42.70
N PRO A 641 -12.24 -10.88 43.08
CA PRO A 641 -12.24 -9.52 43.61
C PRO A 641 -11.38 -9.43 44.87
N SER A 642 -10.55 -8.40 44.95
CA SER A 642 -9.73 -8.09 46.11
C SER A 642 -9.68 -6.58 46.31
N GLY A 643 -10.49 -6.11 47.25
CA GLY A 643 -10.86 -4.69 47.30
C GLY A 643 -11.59 -4.27 46.02
N GLY A 644 -11.22 -3.11 45.48
CA GLY A 644 -11.74 -2.61 44.21
C GLY A 644 -11.06 -3.19 42.96
N MET A 645 -9.95 -3.91 43.13
CA MET A 645 -9.17 -4.53 42.04
C MET A 645 -9.35 -6.05 42.02
N MET A 646 -8.59 -6.74 41.19
CA MET A 646 -8.56 -8.19 41.11
C MET A 646 -7.23 -8.75 41.62
N SER A 647 -7.28 -9.92 42.23
CA SER A 647 -6.13 -10.79 42.50
C SER A 647 -6.32 -12.10 41.75
N GLY A 648 -5.24 -12.78 41.35
CA GLY A 648 -5.34 -13.99 40.54
C GLY A 648 -4.00 -14.62 40.25
N CYS A 649 -4.01 -15.74 39.51
CA CYS A 649 -2.84 -16.59 39.29
C CYS A 649 -1.63 -15.80 38.78
N TYR A 650 -1.88 -14.84 37.89
CA TYR A 650 -0.85 -13.96 37.35
C TYR A 650 -1.27 -12.50 37.52
N PRO A 651 -0.33 -11.58 37.82
CA PRO A 651 -0.62 -10.15 37.86
C PRO A 651 -1.21 -9.64 36.54
N LEU A 652 -0.74 -10.16 35.39
CA LEU A 652 -1.29 -9.81 34.08
C LEU A 652 -2.76 -10.20 33.94
N GLU A 653 -3.14 -11.40 34.38
CA GLU A 653 -4.54 -11.84 34.32
C GLU A 653 -5.43 -11.01 35.25
N SER A 654 -4.89 -10.65 36.42
CA SER A 654 -5.57 -9.80 37.39
C SER A 654 -5.86 -8.41 36.84
N ILE A 655 -4.86 -7.73 36.27
CA ILE A 655 -5.07 -6.38 35.70
C ILE A 655 -6.02 -6.41 34.50
N LEU A 656 -5.96 -7.44 33.66
CA LEU A 656 -6.84 -7.58 32.49
C LEU A 656 -8.32 -7.71 32.87
N GLN A 657 -8.63 -8.34 34.01
CA GLN A 657 -9.99 -8.44 34.55
C GLN A 657 -10.40 -7.26 35.41
N THR A 658 -9.46 -6.40 35.82
CA THR A 658 -9.77 -5.22 36.64
C THR A 658 -10.62 -4.24 35.84
N LYS A 659 -11.62 -3.66 36.50
CA LYS A 659 -12.56 -2.70 35.91
C LYS A 659 -12.01 -1.28 35.98
N LEU A 660 -12.39 -0.46 35.00
CA LEU A 660 -11.91 0.90 34.83
C LEU A 660 -12.29 1.83 36.00
N HIS A 661 -13.47 1.63 36.61
CA HIS A 661 -13.98 2.50 37.68
C HIS A 661 -12.98 2.70 38.83
N CYS A 662 -12.15 1.70 39.09
CA CYS A 662 -11.21 1.74 40.19
C CYS A 662 -10.06 2.72 39.95
N PHE A 663 -9.70 2.95 38.70
CA PHE A 663 -8.74 3.97 38.32
C PHE A 663 -9.30 5.38 38.41
N TYR A 664 -10.61 5.57 38.57
CA TYR A 664 -11.25 6.89 38.70
C TYR A 664 -11.64 7.22 40.16
N ASP A 665 -11.46 6.27 41.08
CA ASP A 665 -11.82 6.41 42.49
C ASP A 665 -10.66 5.98 43.40
N GLN A 666 -10.02 6.96 44.05
CA GLN A 666 -8.91 6.70 44.98
C GLN A 666 -9.33 5.76 46.11
N ASN A 667 -10.58 5.81 46.59
CA ASN A 667 -11.04 4.92 47.65
C ASN A 667 -11.20 3.47 47.17
N CYS A 668 -11.32 3.25 45.87
CA CYS A 668 -11.38 1.92 45.26
C CYS A 668 -9.99 1.25 45.28
N ILE A 669 -8.95 2.02 44.98
CA ILE A 669 -7.55 1.58 45.06
C ILE A 669 -7.12 1.52 46.52
N ASP A 670 -7.53 2.49 47.33
CA ASP A 670 -7.01 2.67 48.68
C ASP A 670 -8.11 2.99 49.68
N SER A 671 -8.93 2.00 49.97
CA SER A 671 -10.02 2.13 50.94
C SER A 671 -9.56 2.56 52.34
N ASN A 672 -8.28 2.36 52.66
CA ASN A 672 -7.69 2.66 53.97
C ASN A 672 -6.83 3.94 53.99
N GLY A 673 -6.66 4.63 52.86
CA GLY A 673 -5.85 5.86 52.78
C GLY A 673 -4.34 5.66 53.01
N ASN A 674 -3.81 4.47 52.76
CA ASN A 674 -2.40 4.11 52.93
C ASN A 674 -1.49 4.60 51.78
N PHE A 675 -2.05 4.97 50.64
CA PHE A 675 -1.37 5.39 49.43
C PHE A 675 -1.40 6.92 49.27
N LYS A 676 -0.32 7.47 48.70
CA LYS A 676 -0.22 8.88 48.30
C LYS A 676 -1.41 9.19 47.38
N ARG A 677 -2.15 10.26 47.71
CA ARG A 677 -3.32 10.69 46.94
C ARG A 677 -2.88 10.99 45.50
N LEU A 678 -3.41 10.23 44.54
CA LEU A 678 -3.11 10.42 43.13
C LEU A 678 -3.89 11.59 42.56
N ASN A 679 -3.29 12.29 41.61
CA ASN A 679 -4.01 13.33 40.89
C ASN A 679 -4.91 12.72 39.83
N MET A 680 -6.15 12.41 40.22
CA MET A 680 -7.15 11.80 39.32
C MET A 680 -7.82 12.80 38.37
N SER A 681 -7.54 14.09 38.51
CA SER A 681 -8.17 15.14 37.68
C SER A 681 -7.74 15.11 36.21
N THR A 682 -6.74 14.29 35.86
CA THR A 682 -6.23 14.13 34.49
C THR A 682 -6.94 13.04 33.69
N LEU A 683 -7.84 12.25 34.31
CA LEU A 683 -8.62 11.25 33.58
C LEU A 683 -9.93 11.90 33.09
N GLU A 684 -10.03 12.17 31.79
CA GLU A 684 -11.22 12.70 31.15
C GLU A 684 -12.25 11.58 30.88
N LYS A 685 -13.34 11.96 30.21
CA LYS A 685 -14.46 11.08 29.90
C LYS A 685 -14.05 10.08 28.81
N SER A 686 -13.78 8.84 29.22
CA SER A 686 -13.50 7.72 28.31
C SER A 686 -14.71 7.37 27.44
N GLN A 687 -14.48 6.91 26.20
CA GLN A 687 -15.53 6.29 25.39
C GLN A 687 -16.01 4.97 26.01
N PHE A 688 -15.16 4.33 26.82
CA PHE A 688 -15.46 3.08 27.49
C PHE A 688 -16.31 3.34 28.74
N ASN A 689 -17.26 2.44 29.01
CA ASN A 689 -18.01 2.47 30.26
C ASN A 689 -17.04 2.20 31.43
N LEU A 690 -17.17 2.90 32.56
CA LEU A 690 -16.35 2.66 33.77
C LEU A 690 -16.44 1.21 34.29
N ASN A 691 -17.50 0.47 33.95
CA ASN A 691 -17.61 -0.97 34.24
C ASN A 691 -16.84 -1.88 33.26
N SER A 692 -16.23 -1.32 32.21
CA SER A 692 -15.41 -2.07 31.25
C SER A 692 -14.10 -2.52 31.89
N THR A 693 -13.56 -3.64 31.44
CA THR A 693 -12.27 -4.17 31.93
C THR A 693 -11.10 -3.59 31.15
N ILE A 694 -9.90 -3.61 31.73
CA ILE A 694 -8.67 -3.24 31.00
C ILE A 694 -8.48 -4.09 29.73
N LYS A 695 -8.87 -5.37 29.75
CA LYS A 695 -8.89 -6.20 28.54
C LYS A 695 -9.77 -5.63 27.43
N SER A 696 -10.90 -5.02 27.77
CA SER A 696 -11.82 -4.43 26.78
C SER A 696 -11.19 -3.21 26.10
N ILE A 697 -10.41 -2.43 26.86
CA ILE A 697 -9.67 -1.27 26.35
C ILE A 697 -8.48 -1.73 25.50
N LEU A 698 -7.76 -2.77 25.96
CA LEU A 698 -6.66 -3.39 25.21
C LEU A 698 -7.11 -3.97 23.87
N ASN A 699 -8.37 -4.44 23.76
CA ASN A 699 -8.91 -4.91 22.48
C ASN A 699 -8.92 -3.82 21.39
N ASN A 700 -8.82 -2.55 21.77
CA ASN A 700 -8.66 -1.40 20.86
C ASN A 700 -7.26 -0.77 20.97
N LEU A 701 -6.24 -1.54 21.38
CA LEU A 701 -4.85 -1.07 21.56
C LEU A 701 -4.76 0.17 22.46
N MET A 702 -5.58 0.24 23.51
CA MET A 702 -5.63 1.40 24.39
C MET A 702 -5.95 2.73 23.68
N VAL A 703 -6.54 2.70 22.48
CA VAL A 703 -6.95 3.90 21.74
C VAL A 703 -8.40 4.24 22.06
N GLU A 704 -8.65 5.53 22.30
CA GLU A 704 -9.99 6.11 22.44
C GLU A 704 -10.54 6.44 21.05
N ASP A 705 -9.87 7.31 20.31
CA ASP A 705 -10.29 7.69 18.97
C ASP A 705 -9.09 8.04 18.07
N TYR A 706 -9.36 8.13 16.76
CA TYR A 706 -8.40 8.60 15.77
C TYR A 706 -8.93 9.89 15.17
N LYS A 707 -8.20 10.98 15.35
CA LYS A 707 -8.50 12.25 14.69
C LYS A 707 -7.88 12.21 13.30
N SER A 708 -8.71 12.18 12.27
CA SER A 708 -8.26 12.21 10.88
C SER A 708 -8.65 13.53 10.22
N ASP A 709 -7.69 14.15 9.52
CA ASP A 709 -7.91 15.32 8.67
C ASP A 709 -7.52 14.99 7.23
N LEU A 710 -8.42 15.26 6.29
CA LEU A 710 -8.27 14.93 4.87
C LEU A 710 -8.40 16.20 4.03
N SER A 711 -7.35 16.50 3.26
CA SER A 711 -7.32 17.63 2.34
C SER A 711 -7.60 17.17 0.90
N TYR A 712 -8.84 17.39 0.45
CA TYR A 712 -9.22 17.07 -0.93
C TYR A 712 -8.46 17.93 -1.95
N GLU A 713 -8.11 19.17 -1.58
CA GLU A 713 -7.32 20.07 -2.43
C GLU A 713 -5.91 19.53 -2.66
N ASP A 714 -5.24 19.04 -1.61
CA ASP A 714 -3.91 18.45 -1.75
C ASP A 714 -3.97 17.16 -2.57
N TYR A 715 -4.98 16.30 -2.34
CA TYR A 715 -5.21 15.12 -3.18
C TYR A 715 -5.39 15.49 -4.67
N PHE A 716 -6.21 16.50 -4.97
CA PHE A 716 -6.43 16.98 -6.33
C PHE A 716 -5.13 17.50 -6.96
N ASN A 717 -4.35 18.27 -6.21
CA ASN A 717 -3.09 18.83 -6.66
C ASN A 717 -2.02 17.76 -6.91
N GLN A 718 -1.99 16.70 -6.11
CA GLN A 718 -1.10 15.55 -6.30
C GLN A 718 -1.52 14.69 -7.50
N CYS A 719 -2.81 14.36 -7.64
CA CYS A 719 -3.34 13.65 -8.81
C CYS A 719 -3.05 14.41 -10.11
N LYS A 720 -3.17 15.75 -10.06
CA LYS A 720 -2.93 16.69 -11.17
C LYS A 720 -3.58 16.18 -12.47
N PRO A 721 -4.91 16.33 -12.61
CA PRO A 721 -5.67 15.70 -13.69
C PRO A 721 -5.12 16.05 -15.09
N LEU A 722 -4.83 15.03 -15.91
CA LEU A 722 -4.39 15.21 -17.30
C LEU A 722 -5.53 15.69 -18.19
N SER A 723 -6.66 14.98 -18.10
CA SER A 723 -7.86 15.31 -18.83
C SER A 723 -9.10 14.78 -18.11
N CYS A 724 -10.18 15.55 -18.15
CA CYS A 724 -11.51 15.12 -17.78
C CYS A 724 -12.37 14.98 -19.02
N SER A 725 -13.11 13.89 -19.13
CA SER A 725 -14.10 13.66 -20.17
C SER A 725 -15.46 13.38 -19.56
N TYR A 726 -16.50 14.00 -20.08
CA TYR A 726 -17.88 13.63 -19.80
C TYR A 726 -18.62 13.46 -21.11
N PHE A 727 -19.67 12.63 -21.10
CA PHE A 727 -20.55 12.49 -22.25
C PHE A 727 -21.96 12.95 -21.90
N TYR A 728 -22.60 13.60 -22.85
CA TYR A 728 -24.02 13.91 -22.79
C TYR A 728 -24.69 13.53 -24.11
N ILE A 729 -25.99 13.25 -24.03
CA ILE A 729 -26.80 12.90 -25.19
C ILE A 729 -27.36 14.21 -25.75
N LYS A 730 -26.81 14.65 -26.88
CA LYS A 730 -27.31 15.84 -27.59
C LYS A 730 -28.38 15.42 -28.60
N THR A 731 -29.56 16.03 -28.53
CA THR A 731 -30.56 15.96 -29.60
C THR A 731 -30.02 16.64 -30.87
N HIS A 732 -30.20 15.99 -32.03
CA HIS A 732 -29.56 16.39 -33.29
C HIS A 732 -29.81 17.86 -33.67
N ASP A 733 -28.75 18.54 -34.11
CA ASP A 733 -28.86 19.84 -34.75
C ASP A 733 -29.28 19.62 -36.21
N ILE A 734 -30.53 19.97 -36.51
CA ILE A 734 -31.12 19.91 -37.85
C ILE A 734 -30.25 20.68 -38.85
N ILE A 735 -29.55 21.73 -38.40
CA ILE A 735 -28.71 22.59 -39.25
C ILE A 735 -27.47 21.83 -39.74
N GLN A 736 -26.79 21.05 -38.88
CA GLN A 736 -25.63 20.26 -39.31
C GLN A 736 -26.01 19.17 -40.31
N THR A 737 -27.17 18.55 -40.12
CA THR A 737 -27.71 17.53 -41.05
C THR A 737 -27.99 18.17 -42.42
N ILE A 738 -28.60 19.36 -42.43
CA ILE A 738 -28.83 20.13 -43.66
C ILE A 738 -27.50 20.50 -44.33
N LEU A 739 -26.50 20.97 -43.58
CA LEU A 739 -25.19 21.34 -44.13
C LEU A 739 -24.44 20.15 -44.75
N SER A 740 -24.45 18.98 -44.10
CA SER A 740 -23.85 17.75 -44.66
C SER A 740 -24.61 17.24 -45.88
N LEU A 741 -25.93 17.38 -45.92
CA LEU A 741 -26.74 17.07 -47.10
C LEU A 741 -26.41 18.03 -48.26
N ILE A 742 -26.20 19.31 -47.99
CA ILE A 742 -25.78 20.31 -48.99
C ILE A 742 -24.37 20.00 -49.54
N SER A 743 -23.42 19.60 -48.68
CA SER A 743 -22.06 19.26 -49.13
C SER A 743 -22.03 17.99 -49.99
N LEU A 744 -22.83 16.98 -49.64
CA LEU A 744 -22.93 15.71 -50.38
C LEU A 744 -23.78 15.83 -51.65
N TYR A 745 -24.70 16.81 -51.72
CA TYR A 745 -25.63 17.03 -52.83
C TYR A 745 -24.92 17.04 -54.19
N GLY A 746 -23.76 17.70 -54.29
CA GLY A 746 -23.00 17.80 -55.54
C GLY A 746 -22.54 16.44 -56.09
N GLY A 747 -22.01 15.57 -55.23
CA GLY A 747 -21.59 14.21 -55.60
C GLY A 747 -22.78 13.28 -55.87
N LEU A 748 -23.82 13.37 -55.04
CA LEU A 748 -25.07 12.62 -55.20
C LEU A 748 -25.76 12.92 -56.52
N VAL A 749 -25.77 14.18 -56.96
CA VAL A 749 -26.37 14.57 -58.25
C VAL A 749 -25.64 13.94 -59.43
N LEU A 750 -24.30 13.92 -59.41
CA LEU A 750 -23.50 13.29 -60.46
C LEU A 750 -23.75 11.78 -60.54
N ILE A 751 -23.70 11.09 -59.39
CA ILE A 751 -23.85 9.63 -59.31
C ILE A 751 -25.27 9.20 -59.71
N THR A 752 -26.30 9.83 -59.14
CA THR A 752 -27.70 9.48 -59.44
C THR A 752 -28.06 9.77 -60.89
N ARG A 753 -27.44 10.78 -61.52
CA ARG A 753 -27.62 11.08 -62.94
C ARG A 753 -26.92 10.06 -63.84
N CYS A 754 -25.70 9.64 -63.50
CA CYS A 754 -25.01 8.55 -64.19
C CYS A 754 -25.79 7.23 -64.09
N LEU A 755 -26.28 6.87 -62.89
CA LEU A 755 -27.11 5.69 -62.67
C LEU A 755 -28.42 5.75 -63.49
N ALA A 756 -29.08 6.91 -63.51
CA ALA A 756 -30.29 7.10 -64.33
C ALA A 756 -29.99 6.92 -65.83
N ILE A 757 -28.86 7.43 -66.33
CA ILE A 757 -28.46 7.24 -67.74
C ILE A 757 -28.19 5.76 -68.04
N ILE A 758 -27.46 5.07 -67.17
CA ILE A 758 -27.15 3.63 -67.33
C ILE A 758 -28.44 2.81 -67.33
N LEU A 759 -29.34 3.04 -66.37
CA LEU A 759 -30.60 2.31 -66.24
C LEU A 759 -31.55 2.58 -67.42
N VAL A 760 -31.59 3.82 -67.93
CA VAL A 760 -32.38 4.14 -69.13
C VAL A 760 -31.80 3.46 -70.38
N LYS A 761 -30.46 3.39 -70.53
CA LYS A 761 -29.83 2.64 -71.61
C LYS A 761 -30.11 1.13 -71.52
N ILE A 762 -30.06 0.55 -70.32
CA ILE A 762 -30.40 -0.85 -70.08
C ILE A 762 -31.88 -1.12 -70.37
N TYR A 763 -32.77 -0.21 -69.98
CA TYR A 763 -34.21 -0.30 -70.24
C TYR A 763 -34.53 -0.19 -71.74
N GLN A 764 -33.89 0.73 -72.47
CA GLN A 764 -34.02 0.86 -73.92
C GLN A 764 -33.47 -0.38 -74.64
N TYR A 765 -32.34 -0.92 -74.19
CA TYR A 765 -31.76 -2.17 -74.71
C TYR A 765 -32.69 -3.37 -74.50
N LYS A 766 -33.34 -3.49 -73.33
CA LYS A 766 -34.33 -4.55 -73.06
C LYS A 766 -35.63 -4.37 -73.85
N ARG A 767 -36.13 -3.14 -73.99
CA ARG A 767 -37.36 -2.81 -74.73
C ARG A 767 -37.21 -3.11 -76.23
N ASN A 768 -36.06 -2.82 -76.81
CA ASN A 768 -35.77 -3.10 -78.23
C ASN A 768 -35.58 -4.61 -78.52
N ARG A 769 -35.45 -5.45 -77.49
CA ARG A 769 -35.36 -6.92 -77.66
C ARG A 769 -36.73 -7.62 -77.59
N ILE A 770 -37.78 -6.92 -77.14
CA ILE A 770 -39.11 -7.51 -76.87
C ILE A 770 -40.16 -7.10 -77.94
N ASN A 771 -39.98 -6.01 -78.68
CA ASN A 771 -40.86 -5.60 -79.79
C ASN A 771 -40.05 -5.30 -81.07
N PRO A 772 -39.96 -6.23 -82.04
CA PRO A 772 -39.26 -6.00 -83.30
C PRO A 772 -40.17 -5.50 -84.44
N GLU A 773 -41.20 -4.71 -84.18
CA GLU A 773 -42.02 -4.10 -85.25
C GLU A 773 -42.44 -2.67 -84.86
N VAL A 774 -41.64 -1.69 -85.28
CA VAL A 774 -42.01 -0.46 -86.01
C VAL A 774 -40.69 0.23 -86.35
N LEU A 775 -40.10 -0.18 -87.46
CA LEU A 775 -38.97 0.52 -88.09
C LEU A 775 -39.14 0.46 -89.59
N GLN A 776 -40.24 1.07 -90.08
CA GLN A 776 -40.40 1.47 -91.47
C GLN A 776 -41.60 2.42 -91.59
N GLN A 777 -41.33 3.72 -91.48
CA GLN A 777 -41.75 4.71 -92.48
C GLN A 777 -41.11 6.09 -92.17
N ASN A 778 -40.03 6.33 -92.91
CA ASN A 778 -39.52 7.59 -93.47
C ASN A 778 -38.88 8.68 -92.58
N ILE A 779 -37.59 8.91 -92.91
CA ILE A 779 -36.93 10.18 -93.33
C ILE A 779 -37.26 11.44 -92.53
#